data_AF-A0A7W0WLD6-F1
#
_entry.id   AF-A0A7W0WLD6-F1
#
_cell.length_a   1.000
_cell.length_b   1.000
_cell.length_c   1.000
_cell.angle_alpha   90.00
_cell.angle_beta   90.00
_cell.angle_gamma   90.00
#
_symmetry.space_group_name_H-M   'P 1'
#
loop_
_entity.id
_entity.type
_entity.pdbx_description
1 polymer ?
#
loop_
_entity_poly.entity_id
_entity_poly.type
_entity_poly.pdbx_seq_one_letter_code
_entity_poly.pdbx_strand_id
1 'polypeptide(L)'
;MAHALGLSTLASATLWLGCGGGGGDITGPLLGTLEVTTATTGAEPDPDGYAVSIDGTAPAAIAANATRRTSELAVGAHIVELSGLAANCTAAGGIRLSVKVSANAVAAAEFEVDCAPTTGSIQVTTTSAGGPEDPDGYRLLLDGADTGPIGIGASLTLPPVAAGPHTVGLGGLAATCVMEGENPRAVAVAAGSTATVSITVTCTPPAPPPAPGSITVTTQTSGADQDADGYAVTLDGGDGLPIGTGASLPLADLSPGSHTVGLTGISANCRLDGDNPRTVSVTPGTVASVAFAIGCVALPPSAGTLEITTVTTGSNPDPDGYTFVIDAGTAQAIGVGATVRVASLAAGAHAVILQGAAANCAIGGANPRTVTIIAGGTAQVTFAITCAASTGTLRVTTATTGISADPDGYTVAVDGGTPSPVGASAAITIEGLEPRAHDVRLGGVAANCQVQSDNPRSVTVKAGETVTTDFAVVCAATTGGLAITVTGLPAGTDVAVTVTGPDDFTAQVAATRTLADLAPGDYTVAAAEVTSGGTQYTSSPANRTVAVVAAETASVTVTYGPAAGPSLNLRIDGWYLSQSVQSPEGDVPLVGNRDGYLRVFVVANESNSAAPSVRVRLYRGGSVAQTLTIPAPGASTPTARDDDDLTRSWNVHIPRELIASGFAVVADVDPADAVPENNEDDNSYPVSGTPQPQTVRSVPDFTLRFVPIVQRANGLTGDVTDASRSRFLDLTRRMYPMAVSDADLHLPYTTTFTGALEPDDANSAWLTILSEIDALRVAEGETRTYYGVVRIGYSSGIAGLGYIGVPTAIGYDDVSDRGRVMAHELGHNWGRLHAPCGFPGGVDPDYPHPGGTIGAYGVDMRDEVLKPPSTPDIMGYCGDPWISDYTYEQVLAYRTSQAALVAAASTREQRCLVVWGRIVDGRPVLEPAFELVTRPSLPRAPGPYAVEATAADGSQLFNLSFAGAVVADGRRDARQFAFAVPLDERAAARLERIT
;
A
#
# COMPACT_ATOMS: atom_id res chain seq x y z
N MET A 1 4.17 -25.36 -68.69
CA MET A 1 5.49 -25.43 -69.35
C MET A 1 6.34 -26.36 -68.49
N ALA A 2 6.37 -27.67 -68.73
CA ALA A 2 7.19 -28.41 -69.70
C ALA A 2 8.69 -28.11 -69.50
N HIS A 3 9.62 -29.04 -69.20
CA HIS A 3 9.65 -30.49 -69.39
C HIS A 3 10.58 -31.18 -68.36
N ALA A 4 10.28 -32.45 -68.12
CA ALA A 4 11.06 -33.43 -67.37
C ALA A 4 11.97 -34.27 -68.29
N LEU A 5 12.78 -35.11 -67.63
CA LEU A 5 13.38 -36.40 -68.05
C LEU A 5 14.86 -36.41 -68.46
N GLY A 6 15.57 -37.42 -67.91
CA GLY A 6 16.85 -37.89 -68.43
C GLY A 6 17.64 -38.82 -67.49
N LEU A 7 17.08 -39.97 -67.09
CA LEU A 7 17.87 -41.14 -66.66
C LEU A 7 18.20 -41.99 -67.90
N SER A 8 19.43 -42.53 -68.00
CA SER A 8 19.62 -43.89 -68.54
C SER A 8 21.03 -44.45 -68.34
N THR A 9 21.01 -45.75 -68.11
CA THR A 9 22.00 -46.76 -67.70
C THR A 9 22.96 -47.26 -68.79
N LEU A 10 24.01 -47.95 -68.34
CA LEU A 10 24.97 -48.78 -69.09
C LEU A 10 24.31 -49.86 -69.97
N ALA A 11 24.98 -50.20 -71.09
CA ALA A 11 24.99 -51.55 -71.66
C ALA A 11 26.25 -51.80 -72.52
N SER A 12 26.84 -52.99 -72.33
CA SER A 12 27.98 -53.55 -73.07
C SER A 12 27.55 -54.53 -74.17
N ALA A 13 28.44 -54.71 -75.17
CA ALA A 13 28.64 -55.88 -76.06
C ALA A 13 27.60 -56.07 -77.21
N THR A 14 27.88 -56.55 -78.43
CA THR A 14 28.96 -57.40 -78.99
C THR A 14 28.86 -57.50 -80.54
N LEU A 15 29.91 -58.07 -81.20
CA LEU A 15 29.96 -58.79 -82.51
C LEU A 15 29.99 -57.97 -83.85
N TRP A 16 30.74 -58.28 -84.92
CA TRP A 16 31.81 -59.26 -85.26
C TRP A 16 32.41 -58.96 -86.67
N LEU A 17 33.62 -59.52 -86.94
CA LEU A 17 34.26 -59.92 -88.23
C LEU A 17 34.99 -58.91 -89.15
N GLY A 18 36.26 -59.23 -89.44
CA GLY A 18 36.91 -58.93 -90.73
C GLY A 18 38.46 -58.92 -90.71
N CYS A 19 39.08 -60.01 -91.16
CA CYS A 19 40.54 -60.22 -91.26
C CYS A 19 41.29 -59.30 -92.24
N GLY A 20 42.60 -59.14 -92.04
CA GLY A 20 43.56 -58.76 -93.10
C GLY A 20 44.86 -58.18 -92.53
N GLY A 21 45.96 -58.93 -92.59
CA GLY A 21 47.21 -58.62 -91.90
C GLY A 21 48.16 -57.63 -92.60
N GLY A 22 49.26 -57.33 -91.92
CA GLY A 22 50.39 -56.57 -92.48
C GLY A 22 51.14 -55.81 -91.39
N GLY A 23 52.25 -56.35 -90.91
CA GLY A 23 53.08 -55.73 -89.87
C GLY A 23 53.75 -54.43 -90.30
N GLY A 24 53.83 -53.49 -89.36
CA GLY A 24 54.61 -52.26 -89.42
C GLY A 24 54.61 -51.56 -88.06
N ASP A 25 55.79 -51.54 -87.42
CA ASP A 25 56.26 -50.74 -86.27
C ASP A 25 55.25 -50.00 -85.36
N ILE A 26 55.19 -50.42 -84.09
CA ILE A 26 54.60 -49.64 -82.99
C ILE A 26 55.75 -49.05 -82.16
N THR A 27 56.16 -47.83 -82.47
CA THR A 27 56.93 -47.00 -81.51
C THR A 27 55.97 -45.96 -80.91
N GLY A 28 55.14 -46.41 -79.97
CA GLY A 28 54.44 -45.48 -79.08
C GLY A 28 55.45 -44.76 -78.17
N PRO A 29 55.23 -43.49 -77.78
CA PRO A 29 56.14 -42.79 -76.88
C PRO A 29 56.23 -43.57 -75.57
N LEU A 30 57.46 -43.76 -75.07
CA LEU A 30 57.68 -44.32 -73.75
C LEU A 30 57.14 -43.31 -72.72
N LEU A 31 56.25 -43.76 -71.83
CA LEU A 31 55.63 -42.95 -70.79
C LEU A 31 56.02 -43.46 -69.39
N GLY A 32 55.97 -42.57 -68.40
CA GLY A 32 56.19 -42.89 -66.98
C GLY A 32 55.17 -42.20 -66.06
N THR A 33 55.34 -42.41 -64.75
CA THR A 33 54.48 -41.83 -63.70
C THR A 33 55.31 -40.96 -62.76
N LEU A 34 54.73 -39.86 -62.28
CA LEU A 34 55.32 -39.00 -61.25
C LEU A 34 54.40 -38.92 -60.03
N GLU A 35 54.94 -39.18 -58.85
CA GLU A 35 54.28 -38.95 -57.56
C GLU A 35 54.88 -37.72 -56.90
N VAL A 36 54.01 -36.79 -56.50
CA VAL A 36 54.40 -35.60 -55.75
C VAL A 36 53.84 -35.74 -54.34
N THR A 37 54.71 -35.75 -53.33
CA THR A 37 54.34 -35.83 -51.92
C THR A 37 54.66 -34.51 -51.24
N THR A 38 53.77 -34.04 -50.37
CA THR A 38 54.07 -32.97 -49.42
C THR A 38 54.18 -33.57 -48.03
N ALA A 39 55.23 -33.22 -47.30
CA ALA A 39 55.41 -33.54 -45.88
C ALA A 39 55.40 -32.21 -45.12
N THR A 40 54.32 -31.92 -44.42
CA THR A 40 54.14 -30.65 -43.70
C THR A 40 54.36 -30.85 -42.20
N THR A 41 55.31 -30.12 -41.64
CA THR A 41 55.60 -30.03 -40.21
C THR A 41 55.25 -28.65 -39.67
N GLY A 42 55.05 -28.54 -38.35
CA GLY A 42 54.70 -27.27 -37.70
C GLY A 42 53.33 -27.29 -36.99
N ALA A 43 53.13 -26.32 -36.10
CA ALA A 43 51.95 -26.27 -35.22
C ALA A 43 50.68 -25.71 -35.90
N GLU A 44 50.83 -24.95 -36.99
CA GLU A 44 49.73 -24.36 -37.77
C GLU A 44 49.91 -24.68 -39.27
N PRO A 45 49.55 -25.91 -39.73
CA PRO A 45 49.58 -26.27 -41.14
C PRO A 45 48.59 -25.44 -41.97
N ASP A 46 48.89 -25.21 -43.24
CA ASP A 46 48.02 -24.45 -44.15
C ASP A 46 46.65 -25.13 -44.32
N PRO A 47 45.55 -24.51 -43.85
CA PRO A 47 44.22 -25.09 -43.91
C PRO A 47 43.66 -25.16 -45.35
N ASP A 48 44.18 -24.34 -46.27
CA ASP A 48 43.74 -24.31 -47.67
C ASP A 48 44.49 -25.36 -48.53
N GLY A 49 45.52 -26.00 -47.97
CA GLY A 49 46.41 -26.93 -48.68
C GLY A 49 47.32 -26.21 -49.68
N TYR A 50 47.92 -26.96 -50.60
CA TYR A 50 48.86 -26.43 -51.59
C TYR A 50 48.41 -26.72 -53.02
N ALA A 51 49.12 -26.18 -54.01
CA ALA A 51 48.92 -26.51 -55.41
C ALA A 51 50.24 -26.88 -56.09
N VAL A 52 50.22 -27.93 -56.89
CA VAL A 52 51.38 -28.43 -57.65
C VAL A 52 51.13 -28.27 -59.15
N SER A 53 52.12 -27.74 -59.87
CA SER A 53 52.14 -27.71 -61.34
C SER A 53 53.32 -28.53 -61.86
N ILE A 54 53.15 -29.16 -63.02
CA ILE A 54 54.20 -29.92 -63.72
C ILE A 54 54.42 -29.25 -65.09
N ASP A 55 55.65 -28.83 -65.38
CA ASP A 55 56.05 -28.13 -66.62
C ASP A 55 55.19 -26.91 -66.98
N GLY A 56 54.73 -26.16 -65.97
CA GLY A 56 53.91 -24.96 -66.17
C GLY A 56 52.47 -25.24 -66.59
N THR A 57 52.00 -26.48 -66.44
CA THR A 57 50.57 -26.81 -66.54
C THR A 57 49.75 -26.16 -65.43
N ALA A 58 48.43 -26.11 -65.59
CA ALA A 58 47.54 -25.54 -64.59
C ALA A 58 47.76 -26.20 -63.21
N PRO A 59 48.00 -25.41 -62.14
CA PRO A 59 48.25 -25.96 -60.81
C PRO A 59 47.06 -26.79 -60.33
N ALA A 60 47.37 -27.89 -59.66
CA ALA A 60 46.38 -28.83 -59.18
C ALA A 60 46.54 -29.03 -57.67
N ALA A 61 45.43 -28.99 -56.93
CA ALA A 61 45.44 -29.00 -55.47
C ALA A 61 46.06 -30.27 -54.87
N ILE A 62 46.79 -30.13 -53.78
CA ILE A 62 47.33 -31.20 -52.96
C ILE A 62 47.23 -30.78 -51.49
N ALA A 63 46.61 -31.60 -50.63
CA ALA A 63 46.50 -31.29 -49.21
C ALA A 63 47.87 -31.43 -48.51
N ALA A 64 48.00 -30.85 -47.31
CA ALA A 64 49.16 -31.10 -46.46
C ALA A 64 49.29 -32.59 -46.11
N ASN A 65 50.52 -33.11 -46.07
CA ASN A 65 50.81 -34.53 -45.80
C ASN A 65 50.14 -35.51 -46.79
N ALA A 66 50.01 -35.12 -48.06
CA ALA A 66 49.38 -35.93 -49.10
C ALA A 66 50.30 -36.21 -50.30
N THR A 67 50.02 -37.31 -51.01
CA THR A 67 50.67 -37.70 -52.26
C THR A 67 49.71 -37.60 -53.43
N ARG A 68 50.14 -36.99 -54.53
CA ARG A 68 49.40 -36.87 -55.79
C ARG A 68 50.15 -37.56 -56.92
N ARG A 69 49.48 -38.46 -57.65
CA ARG A 69 50.05 -39.23 -58.76
C ARG A 69 49.60 -38.67 -60.11
N THR A 70 50.54 -38.50 -61.05
CA THR A 70 50.29 -38.12 -62.45
C THR A 70 50.92 -39.16 -63.38
N SER A 71 50.10 -39.87 -64.14
CA SER A 71 50.52 -40.89 -65.11
C SER A 71 50.61 -40.33 -66.53
N GLU A 72 51.17 -41.11 -67.45
CA GLU A 72 51.28 -40.79 -68.89
C GLU A 72 52.20 -39.58 -69.20
N LEU A 73 53.20 -39.33 -68.36
CA LEU A 73 54.20 -38.29 -68.60
C LEU A 73 55.27 -38.80 -69.58
N ALA A 74 55.71 -37.93 -70.48
CA ALA A 74 56.80 -38.23 -71.41
C ALA A 74 58.09 -38.57 -70.65
N VAL A 75 58.92 -39.47 -71.17
CA VAL A 75 60.23 -39.76 -70.55
C VAL A 75 61.16 -38.56 -70.72
N GLY A 76 61.67 -38.02 -69.61
CA GLY A 76 62.47 -36.79 -69.61
C GLY A 76 62.58 -36.14 -68.24
N ALA A 77 63.20 -34.95 -68.20
CA ALA A 77 63.21 -34.13 -66.99
C ALA A 77 61.96 -33.24 -66.99
N HIS A 78 61.22 -33.27 -65.89
CA HIS A 78 60.06 -32.44 -65.63
C HIS A 78 60.36 -31.44 -64.50
N ILE A 79 59.78 -30.25 -64.55
CA ILE A 79 59.82 -29.29 -63.45
C ILE A 79 58.51 -29.38 -62.68
N VAL A 80 58.61 -29.71 -61.39
CA VAL A 80 57.50 -29.72 -60.44
C VAL A 80 57.59 -28.45 -59.62
N GLU A 81 56.53 -27.66 -59.58
CA GLU A 81 56.48 -26.43 -58.80
C GLU A 81 55.33 -26.46 -57.79
N LEU A 82 55.66 -26.26 -56.52
CA LEU A 82 54.73 -26.10 -55.40
C LEU A 82 54.36 -24.61 -55.25
N SER A 83 53.10 -24.33 -54.98
CA SER A 83 52.56 -22.97 -54.84
C SER A 83 51.42 -22.95 -53.84
N GLY A 84 51.02 -21.74 -53.42
CA GLY A 84 49.95 -21.55 -52.44
C GLY A 84 50.36 -21.83 -50.99
N LEU A 85 51.63 -21.61 -50.63
CA LEU A 85 52.05 -21.68 -49.22
C LEU A 85 51.54 -20.46 -48.46
N ALA A 86 50.90 -20.67 -47.31
CA ALA A 86 50.61 -19.62 -46.33
C ALA A 86 51.88 -18.87 -45.91
N ALA A 87 51.72 -17.62 -45.48
CA ALA A 87 52.83 -16.72 -45.15
C ALA A 87 53.73 -17.21 -44.00
N ASN A 88 53.21 -18.08 -43.13
CA ASN A 88 53.93 -18.72 -42.04
C ASN A 88 54.58 -20.07 -42.44
N CYS A 89 54.40 -20.53 -43.69
CA CYS A 89 54.94 -21.80 -44.19
C CYS A 89 56.09 -21.59 -45.17
N THR A 90 57.11 -22.42 -45.09
CA THR A 90 58.28 -22.39 -45.98
C THR A 90 58.65 -23.78 -46.48
N ALA A 91 58.98 -23.91 -47.77
CA ALA A 91 59.45 -25.18 -48.33
C ALA A 91 60.98 -25.27 -48.17
N ALA A 92 61.49 -26.19 -47.34
CA ALA A 92 62.90 -26.28 -46.95
C ALA A 92 63.86 -26.53 -48.15
N GLY A 93 63.40 -27.25 -49.18
CA GLY A 93 64.14 -27.52 -50.43
C GLY A 93 63.88 -26.52 -51.56
N GLY A 94 63.12 -25.45 -51.30
CA GLY A 94 62.59 -24.56 -52.32
C GLY A 94 61.31 -25.10 -52.99
N ILE A 95 60.64 -24.24 -53.75
CA ILE A 95 59.32 -24.54 -54.34
C ILE A 95 59.39 -25.20 -55.72
N ARG A 96 60.58 -25.44 -56.28
CA ARG A 96 60.77 -26.03 -57.62
C ARG A 96 61.73 -27.20 -57.57
N LEU A 97 61.33 -28.35 -58.09
CA LEU A 97 62.14 -29.56 -58.21
C LEU A 97 62.21 -30.02 -59.67
N SER A 98 63.40 -30.41 -60.13
CA SER A 98 63.55 -31.08 -61.43
C SER A 98 63.63 -32.59 -61.21
N VAL A 99 62.67 -33.32 -61.79
CA VAL A 99 62.54 -34.76 -61.58
C VAL A 99 62.59 -35.49 -62.92
N LYS A 100 63.47 -36.49 -63.02
CA LYS A 100 63.62 -37.30 -64.23
C LYS A 100 62.67 -38.49 -64.23
N VAL A 101 61.68 -38.47 -65.11
CA VAL A 101 60.73 -39.57 -65.32
C VAL A 101 61.31 -40.55 -66.35
N SER A 102 61.33 -41.84 -66.01
CA SER A 102 61.84 -42.94 -66.86
C SER A 102 60.70 -43.85 -67.31
N ALA A 103 60.90 -44.54 -68.44
CA ALA A 103 59.87 -45.39 -69.06
C ALA A 103 59.39 -46.48 -68.09
N ASN A 104 58.07 -46.64 -67.93
CA ASN A 104 57.44 -47.64 -67.06
C ASN A 104 57.91 -47.60 -65.58
N ALA A 105 58.43 -46.48 -65.12
CA ALA A 105 58.85 -46.27 -63.73
C ALA A 105 58.01 -45.17 -63.05
N VAL A 106 58.01 -45.19 -61.71
CA VAL A 106 57.47 -44.12 -60.88
C VAL A 106 58.64 -43.28 -60.40
N ALA A 107 58.63 -42.00 -60.74
CA ALA A 107 59.52 -41.01 -60.16
C ALA A 107 58.82 -40.31 -58.99
N ALA A 108 59.58 -39.86 -57.99
CA ALA A 108 59.04 -39.16 -56.83
C ALA A 108 59.59 -37.74 -56.75
N ALA A 109 58.72 -36.78 -56.40
CA ALA A 109 59.06 -35.42 -56.00
C ALA A 109 58.52 -35.22 -54.58
N GLU A 110 59.35 -34.77 -53.65
CA GLU A 110 58.94 -34.58 -52.26
C GLU A 110 59.23 -33.15 -51.83
N PHE A 111 58.21 -32.49 -51.27
CA PHE A 111 58.32 -31.15 -50.71
C PHE A 111 58.13 -31.22 -49.19
N GLU A 112 59.19 -30.90 -48.45
CA GLU A 112 59.13 -30.66 -47.01
C GLU A 112 58.71 -29.21 -46.76
N VAL A 113 57.56 -29.01 -46.14
CA VAL A 113 56.99 -27.69 -45.82
C VAL A 113 56.96 -27.53 -44.31
N ASP A 114 57.60 -26.48 -43.79
CA ASP A 114 57.62 -26.19 -42.36
C ASP A 114 56.83 -24.90 -42.06
N CYS A 115 55.83 -25.00 -41.18
CA CYS A 115 54.91 -23.91 -40.83
C CYS A 115 55.14 -23.42 -39.39
N ALA A 116 55.55 -22.16 -39.24
CA ALA A 116 55.77 -21.54 -37.93
C ALA A 116 54.43 -21.14 -37.26
N PRO A 117 54.31 -21.24 -35.93
CA PRO A 117 53.12 -20.75 -35.21
C PRO A 117 53.03 -19.23 -35.28
N THR A 118 51.82 -18.69 -35.42
CA THR A 118 51.54 -17.25 -35.40
C THR A 118 50.85 -16.78 -34.12
N THR A 119 50.32 -17.73 -33.34
CA THR A 119 49.64 -17.51 -32.06
C THR A 119 50.43 -18.10 -30.89
N GLY A 120 50.23 -17.57 -29.68
CA GLY A 120 50.67 -18.15 -28.41
C GLY A 120 49.49 -18.37 -27.47
N SER A 121 49.71 -18.74 -26.23
CA SER A 121 48.63 -18.91 -25.22
C SER A 121 48.95 -18.17 -23.93
N ILE A 122 47.93 -17.88 -23.13
CA ILE A 122 48.09 -17.31 -21.79
C ILE A 122 47.47 -18.28 -20.79
N GLN A 123 48.24 -18.69 -19.78
CA GLN A 123 47.73 -19.45 -18.65
C GLN A 123 47.63 -18.53 -17.43
N VAL A 124 46.41 -18.36 -16.92
CA VAL A 124 46.11 -17.53 -15.76
C VAL A 124 45.85 -18.43 -14.57
N THR A 125 46.52 -18.18 -13.45
CA THR A 125 46.29 -18.89 -12.19
C THR A 125 45.87 -17.91 -11.11
N THR A 126 44.74 -18.17 -10.46
CA THR A 126 44.30 -17.39 -9.30
C THR A 126 44.75 -18.08 -8.02
N THR A 127 45.07 -17.31 -6.98
CA THR A 127 45.27 -17.82 -5.63
C THR A 127 44.49 -16.97 -4.64
N SER A 128 43.96 -17.57 -3.58
CA SER A 128 43.23 -16.85 -2.53
C SER A 128 44.03 -16.83 -1.22
N ALA A 129 43.94 -15.73 -0.48
CA ALA A 129 44.46 -15.59 0.88
C ALA A 129 43.38 -15.01 1.81
N GLY A 130 43.33 -15.45 3.08
CA GLY A 130 42.29 -15.04 4.03
C GLY A 130 41.00 -15.88 3.95
N GLY A 131 39.84 -15.34 4.35
CA GLY A 131 38.55 -16.03 4.28
C GLY A 131 37.36 -15.17 4.78
N PRO A 132 36.09 -15.53 4.49
CA PRO A 132 35.66 -16.53 3.51
C PRO A 132 36.04 -16.09 2.09
N GLU A 133 36.35 -17.05 1.23
CA GLU A 133 36.70 -16.80 -0.18
C GLU A 133 35.52 -16.20 -0.94
N ASP A 134 35.78 -15.57 -2.08
CA ASP A 134 34.77 -14.96 -2.95
C ASP A 134 33.72 -16.00 -3.41
N PRO A 135 32.45 -15.91 -2.98
CA PRO A 135 31.43 -16.94 -3.25
C PRO A 135 31.14 -17.15 -4.75
N ASP A 136 31.30 -16.10 -5.55
CA ASP A 136 30.89 -16.07 -6.96
C ASP A 136 32.06 -16.34 -7.94
N GLY A 137 33.29 -16.49 -7.40
CA GLY A 137 34.52 -16.62 -8.19
C GLY A 137 34.91 -15.31 -8.89
N TYR A 138 35.68 -15.38 -9.98
CA TYR A 138 36.13 -14.19 -10.70
C TYR A 138 35.76 -14.24 -12.17
N ARG A 139 35.65 -13.08 -12.82
CA ARG A 139 35.52 -12.96 -14.28
C ARG A 139 36.86 -12.61 -14.89
N LEU A 140 37.34 -13.42 -15.82
CA LEU A 140 38.62 -13.20 -16.47
C LEU A 140 38.45 -12.23 -17.64
N LEU A 141 39.15 -11.11 -17.59
CA LEU A 141 39.18 -10.10 -18.63
C LEU A 141 40.48 -10.23 -19.44
N LEU A 142 40.39 -10.43 -20.75
CA LEU A 142 41.52 -10.33 -21.68
C LEU A 142 41.33 -9.10 -22.57
N ASP A 143 42.27 -8.16 -22.53
CA ASP A 143 42.21 -6.90 -23.29
C ASP A 143 40.91 -6.11 -23.06
N GLY A 144 40.37 -6.20 -21.84
CA GLY A 144 39.11 -5.58 -21.42
C GLY A 144 37.85 -6.33 -21.86
N ALA A 145 37.96 -7.40 -22.66
CA ALA A 145 36.85 -8.27 -23.02
C ALA A 145 36.70 -9.40 -21.99
N ASP A 146 35.46 -9.66 -21.58
CA ASP A 146 35.13 -10.76 -20.68
C ASP A 146 35.25 -12.10 -21.42
N THR A 147 36.13 -12.96 -20.91
CA THR A 147 36.44 -14.27 -21.49
C THR A 147 35.75 -15.42 -20.76
N GLY A 148 34.96 -15.12 -19.72
CA GLY A 148 34.25 -16.10 -18.91
C GLY A 148 34.76 -16.20 -17.46
N PRO A 149 34.17 -17.10 -16.67
CA PRO A 149 34.53 -17.26 -15.26
C PRO A 149 35.88 -17.98 -15.08
N ILE A 150 36.61 -17.61 -14.05
CA ILE A 150 37.77 -18.33 -13.52
C ILE A 150 37.58 -18.53 -12.01
N GLY A 151 37.71 -19.78 -11.57
CA GLY A 151 37.50 -20.15 -10.16
C GLY A 151 38.60 -19.66 -9.23
N ILE A 152 38.39 -19.82 -7.93
CA ILE A 152 39.37 -19.51 -6.88
C ILE A 152 40.41 -20.62 -6.82
N GLY A 153 41.72 -20.28 -6.83
CA GLY A 153 42.76 -21.29 -6.87
C GLY A 153 42.88 -22.00 -8.23
N ALA A 154 42.13 -21.55 -9.23
CA ALA A 154 42.00 -22.22 -10.52
C ALA A 154 43.09 -21.76 -11.50
N SER A 155 43.46 -22.65 -12.42
CA SER A 155 44.33 -22.34 -13.54
C SER A 155 43.59 -22.54 -14.86
N LEU A 156 43.55 -21.51 -15.70
CA LEU A 156 42.86 -21.51 -16.99
C LEU A 156 43.83 -21.09 -18.10
N THR A 157 43.97 -21.91 -19.13
CA THR A 157 44.68 -21.54 -20.36
C THR A 157 43.67 -21.00 -21.36
N LEU A 158 43.86 -19.74 -21.77
CA LEU A 158 43.02 -19.08 -22.77
C LEU A 158 43.25 -19.68 -24.17
N PRO A 159 42.25 -19.59 -25.07
CA PRO A 159 42.43 -19.93 -26.49
C PRO A 159 43.64 -19.21 -27.09
N PRO A 160 44.23 -19.73 -28.19
CA PRO A 160 45.39 -19.10 -28.80
C PRO A 160 45.14 -17.62 -29.12
N VAL A 161 46.02 -16.75 -28.65
CA VAL A 161 46.00 -15.30 -28.86
C VAL A 161 47.15 -14.91 -29.80
N ALA A 162 46.99 -13.79 -30.50
CA ALA A 162 48.05 -13.28 -31.35
C ALA A 162 49.35 -13.06 -30.55
N ALA A 163 50.51 -13.23 -31.17
CA ALA A 163 51.76 -12.85 -30.52
C ALA A 163 51.84 -11.32 -30.35
N GLY A 164 52.12 -10.84 -29.14
CA GLY A 164 52.12 -9.42 -28.82
C GLY A 164 51.79 -9.09 -27.37
N PRO A 165 51.66 -7.79 -27.03
CA PRO A 165 51.22 -7.34 -25.71
C PRO A 165 49.72 -7.54 -25.54
N HIS A 166 49.34 -8.10 -24.38
CA HIS A 166 47.98 -8.29 -23.93
C HIS A 166 47.84 -7.81 -22.47
N THR A 167 46.60 -7.67 -22.00
CA THR A 167 46.27 -7.36 -20.61
C THR A 167 45.30 -8.38 -20.03
N VAL A 168 45.55 -8.80 -18.79
CA VAL A 168 44.76 -9.80 -18.08
C VAL A 168 44.28 -9.21 -16.76
N GLY A 169 42.96 -9.13 -16.57
CA GLY A 169 42.34 -8.60 -15.36
C GLY A 169 41.32 -9.56 -14.76
N LEU A 170 40.93 -9.30 -13.51
CA LEU A 170 39.81 -9.97 -12.85
C LEU A 170 38.68 -8.96 -12.57
N GLY A 171 37.46 -9.31 -12.91
CA GLY A 171 36.23 -8.61 -12.51
C GLY A 171 35.39 -9.44 -11.55
N GLY A 172 34.37 -8.82 -10.94
CA GLY A 172 33.40 -9.53 -10.10
C GLY A 172 33.86 -9.87 -8.69
N LEU A 173 34.85 -9.16 -8.14
CA LEU A 173 35.31 -9.39 -6.77
C LEU A 173 34.23 -9.01 -5.73
N ALA A 174 33.99 -9.88 -4.76
CA ALA A 174 33.18 -9.60 -3.59
C ALA A 174 33.73 -8.42 -2.79
N ALA A 175 32.84 -7.67 -2.13
CA ALA A 175 33.19 -6.44 -1.40
C ALA A 175 34.21 -6.66 -0.26
N THR A 176 34.33 -7.90 0.24
CA THR A 176 35.28 -8.31 1.28
C THR A 176 36.63 -8.78 0.71
N CYS A 177 36.81 -8.77 -0.61
CA CYS A 177 37.98 -9.28 -1.31
C CYS A 177 38.70 -8.19 -2.11
N VAL A 178 40.04 -8.22 -2.11
CA VAL A 178 40.88 -7.29 -2.87
C VAL A 178 41.93 -8.05 -3.67
N MET A 179 42.11 -7.68 -4.94
CA MET A 179 43.18 -8.24 -5.77
C MET A 179 44.53 -7.63 -5.36
N GLU A 180 45.54 -8.45 -5.14
CA GLU A 180 46.90 -7.97 -4.90
C GLU A 180 47.53 -7.53 -6.23
N GLY A 181 48.08 -6.31 -6.28
CA GLY A 181 48.75 -5.73 -7.45
C GLY A 181 47.82 -5.00 -8.43
N GLU A 182 48.36 -4.67 -9.61
CA GLU A 182 47.64 -3.90 -10.65
C GLU A 182 46.59 -4.77 -11.37
N ASN A 183 45.38 -4.23 -11.55
CA ASN A 183 44.29 -4.83 -12.32
C ASN A 183 43.85 -3.85 -13.41
N PRO A 184 43.99 -4.15 -14.72
CA PRO A 184 44.54 -5.36 -15.32
C PRO A 184 46.08 -5.41 -15.38
N ARG A 185 46.66 -6.61 -15.47
CA ARG A 185 48.10 -6.87 -15.58
C ARG A 185 48.55 -6.99 -17.04
N ALA A 186 49.66 -6.37 -17.41
CA ALA A 186 50.25 -6.54 -18.75
C ALA A 186 50.98 -7.89 -18.88
N VAL A 187 50.80 -8.57 -20.01
CA VAL A 187 51.49 -9.82 -20.36
C VAL A 187 51.93 -9.77 -21.83
N ALA A 188 53.16 -10.22 -22.13
CA ALA A 188 53.64 -10.34 -23.49
C ALA A 188 53.62 -11.80 -23.92
N VAL A 189 52.97 -12.08 -25.05
CA VAL A 189 52.82 -13.44 -25.58
C VAL A 189 53.73 -13.62 -26.79
N ALA A 190 54.60 -14.63 -26.74
CA ALA A 190 55.42 -15.05 -27.88
C ALA A 190 54.72 -16.17 -28.66
N ALA A 191 54.85 -16.16 -29.98
CA ALA A 191 54.28 -17.19 -30.84
C ALA A 191 54.80 -18.59 -30.46
N GLY A 192 53.91 -19.58 -30.42
CA GLY A 192 54.20 -20.97 -30.03
C GLY A 192 54.50 -21.19 -28.54
N SER A 193 54.40 -20.15 -27.71
CA SER A 193 54.71 -20.21 -26.27
C SER A 193 53.49 -19.91 -25.40
N THR A 194 53.51 -20.40 -24.16
CA THR A 194 52.48 -20.08 -23.14
C THR A 194 53.04 -19.06 -22.14
N ALA A 195 52.46 -17.87 -22.08
CA ALA A 195 52.76 -16.88 -21.05
C ALA A 195 51.95 -17.18 -19.78
N THR A 196 52.58 -17.19 -18.61
CA THR A 196 51.91 -17.46 -17.33
C THR A 196 51.66 -16.18 -16.54
N VAL A 197 50.45 -16.04 -15.99
CA VAL A 197 50.03 -14.90 -15.14
C VAL A 197 49.44 -15.45 -13.86
N SER A 198 49.98 -15.04 -12.71
CA SER A 198 49.44 -15.40 -11.39
C SER A 198 48.82 -14.19 -10.70
N ILE A 199 47.61 -14.35 -10.18
CA ILE A 199 46.82 -13.29 -9.55
C ILE A 199 46.37 -13.75 -8.16
N THR A 200 46.77 -13.03 -7.12
CA THR A 200 46.36 -13.32 -5.74
C THR A 200 45.22 -12.40 -5.32
N VAL A 201 44.20 -12.96 -4.65
CA VAL A 201 43.05 -12.21 -4.11
C VAL A 201 42.96 -12.49 -2.61
N THR A 202 42.83 -11.42 -1.81
CA THR A 202 42.79 -11.53 -0.34
C THR A 202 41.42 -11.13 0.19
N CYS A 203 40.76 -12.02 0.94
CA CYS A 203 39.42 -11.81 1.51
C CYS A 203 39.41 -11.82 3.05
N THR A 204 38.59 -10.98 3.70
CA THR A 204 38.51 -10.90 5.19
C THR A 204 37.11 -11.20 5.76
N PRO A 205 36.98 -11.87 6.93
CA PRO A 205 35.67 -12.32 7.42
C PRO A 205 34.85 -11.17 8.01
N PRO A 206 33.51 -11.17 7.81
CA PRO A 206 32.61 -10.38 8.64
C PRO A 206 32.63 -10.90 10.09
N ALA A 207 32.55 -9.99 11.06
CA ALA A 207 32.53 -10.34 12.48
C ALA A 207 31.28 -11.20 12.84
N PRO A 208 31.39 -12.20 13.74
CA PRO A 208 30.25 -13.03 14.14
C PRO A 208 29.13 -12.18 14.78
N PRO A 209 27.85 -12.52 14.52
CA PRO A 209 26.73 -11.79 15.09
C PRO A 209 26.72 -11.94 16.62
N PRO A 210 26.49 -10.85 17.36
CA PRO A 210 26.51 -10.87 18.81
C PRO A 210 25.35 -11.70 19.40
N ALA A 211 25.59 -12.40 20.51
CA ALA A 211 24.57 -13.19 21.21
C ALA A 211 23.36 -12.32 21.61
N PRO A 212 22.11 -12.81 21.47
CA PRO A 212 20.92 -12.03 21.80
C PRO A 212 20.88 -11.66 23.29
N GLY A 213 20.28 -10.52 23.60
CA GLY A 213 20.03 -10.05 24.97
C GLY A 213 18.55 -10.15 25.34
N SER A 214 18.18 -9.64 26.51
CA SER A 214 16.77 -9.62 26.96
C SER A 214 16.42 -8.33 27.70
N ILE A 215 15.13 -8.00 27.78
CA ILE A 215 14.59 -6.89 28.56
C ILE A 215 13.64 -7.42 29.63
N THR A 216 13.77 -6.96 30.87
CA THR A 216 12.76 -7.16 31.90
C THR A 216 11.95 -5.88 32.10
N VAL A 217 10.65 -5.96 31.82
CA VAL A 217 9.71 -4.84 31.99
C VAL A 217 9.01 -4.99 33.35
N THR A 218 9.02 -3.93 34.17
CA THR A 218 8.28 -3.90 35.43
C THR A 218 7.29 -2.75 35.45
N THR A 219 6.11 -2.99 36.03
CA THR A 219 5.10 -1.95 36.28
C THR A 219 5.00 -1.69 37.77
N GLN A 220 4.80 -0.43 38.16
CA GLN A 220 4.51 -0.04 39.54
C GLN A 220 3.34 0.94 39.54
N THR A 221 2.17 0.45 39.93
CA THR A 221 0.93 1.24 39.98
C THR A 221 0.67 1.72 41.42
N SER A 222 0.31 3.00 41.56
CA SER A 222 0.01 3.65 42.84
C SER A 222 -1.27 4.49 42.73
N GLY A 223 -1.92 4.82 43.86
CA GLY A 223 -3.18 5.58 43.88
C GLY A 223 -4.44 4.73 44.06
N ALA A 224 -5.61 5.39 44.10
CA ALA A 224 -6.93 4.75 44.27
C ALA A 224 -7.52 4.35 42.91
N ASP A 225 -8.42 3.35 42.89
CA ASP A 225 -9.07 2.80 41.69
C ASP A 225 -8.06 2.36 40.60
N GLN A 226 -7.13 1.48 40.98
CA GLN A 226 -6.13 0.93 40.05
C GLN A 226 -6.78 0.18 38.88
N ASP A 227 -6.12 0.23 37.74
CA ASP A 227 -6.56 -0.42 36.50
C ASP A 227 -6.71 -1.94 36.67
N ALA A 228 -7.96 -2.40 36.77
CA ALA A 228 -8.27 -3.80 37.06
C ALA A 228 -7.98 -4.75 35.89
N ASP A 229 -7.98 -4.22 34.66
CA ASP A 229 -7.77 -5.00 33.44
C ASP A 229 -6.27 -5.13 33.09
N GLY A 230 -5.40 -4.44 33.82
CA GLY A 230 -3.94 -4.46 33.65
C GLY A 230 -3.49 -3.58 32.48
N TYR A 231 -2.28 -3.85 31.96
CA TYR A 231 -1.69 -3.09 30.86
C TYR A 231 -1.21 -4.02 29.76
N ALA A 232 -0.83 -3.45 28.62
CA ALA A 232 -0.15 -4.18 27.56
C ALA A 232 1.22 -3.55 27.25
N VAL A 233 2.26 -4.38 27.23
CA VAL A 233 3.63 -4.01 26.86
C VAL A 233 3.79 -4.22 25.37
N THR A 234 4.15 -3.16 24.65
CA THR A 234 4.55 -3.24 23.23
C THR A 234 6.07 -3.16 23.15
N LEU A 235 6.66 -3.95 22.27
CA LEU A 235 8.08 -3.88 21.95
C LEU A 235 8.20 -3.47 20.48
N ASP A 236 8.95 -2.41 20.22
CA ASP A 236 9.22 -1.87 18.88
C ASP A 236 7.97 -1.62 18.04
N GLY A 237 6.87 -1.23 18.69
CA GLY A 237 5.59 -0.94 18.05
C GLY A 237 4.76 -2.17 17.64
N GLY A 238 5.18 -3.39 18.01
CA GLY A 238 4.42 -4.61 17.78
C GLY A 238 3.23 -4.81 18.74
N ASP A 239 2.57 -5.96 18.64
CA ASP A 239 1.39 -6.30 19.45
C ASP A 239 1.66 -6.29 20.97
N GLY A 240 0.64 -5.93 21.73
CA GLY A 240 0.73 -5.78 23.17
C GLY A 240 0.66 -7.10 23.94
N LEU A 241 1.68 -7.38 24.77
CA LEU A 241 1.68 -8.49 25.71
C LEU A 241 1.08 -8.07 27.06
N PRO A 242 0.14 -8.84 27.65
CA PRO A 242 -0.52 -8.44 28.88
C PRO A 242 0.44 -8.45 30.08
N ILE A 243 0.37 -7.42 30.92
CA ILE A 243 1.11 -7.30 32.18
C ILE A 243 0.20 -6.73 33.27
N GLY A 244 0.24 -7.30 34.48
CA GLY A 244 -0.58 -6.83 35.61
C GLY A 244 -0.05 -5.56 36.28
N THR A 245 -0.82 -5.00 37.21
CA THR A 245 -0.40 -3.88 38.08
C THR A 245 0.66 -4.37 39.08
N GLY A 246 1.89 -3.85 39.04
CA GLY A 246 2.95 -4.31 39.95
C GLY A 246 3.70 -5.57 39.49
N ALA A 247 3.60 -5.94 38.22
CA ALA A 247 4.13 -7.20 37.68
C ALA A 247 5.46 -7.01 36.94
N SER A 248 6.13 -8.13 36.65
CA SER A 248 7.38 -8.20 35.88
C SER A 248 7.20 -9.14 34.70
N LEU A 249 7.57 -8.69 33.49
CA LEU A 249 7.49 -9.45 32.25
C LEU A 249 8.88 -9.52 31.58
N PRO A 250 9.49 -10.70 31.44
CA PRO A 250 10.72 -10.88 30.68
C PRO A 250 10.44 -11.01 29.18
N LEU A 251 11.20 -10.27 28.36
CA LEU A 251 11.24 -10.34 26.90
C LEU A 251 12.62 -10.85 26.48
N ALA A 252 12.69 -12.09 25.98
CA ALA A 252 13.94 -12.77 25.65
C ALA A 252 14.30 -12.69 24.15
N ASP A 253 15.52 -13.13 23.81
CA ASP A 253 16.02 -13.30 22.44
C ASP A 253 16.01 -12.05 21.56
N LEU A 254 16.29 -10.88 22.15
CA LEU A 254 16.30 -9.59 21.48
C LEU A 254 17.65 -9.31 20.80
N SER A 255 17.60 -8.72 19.60
CA SER A 255 18.79 -8.30 18.87
C SER A 255 19.56 -7.24 19.66
N PRO A 256 20.89 -7.24 19.67
CA PRO A 256 21.63 -6.17 20.35
C PRO A 256 21.43 -4.83 19.64
N GLY A 257 21.02 -3.81 20.38
CA GLY A 257 20.62 -2.54 19.79
C GLY A 257 19.67 -1.74 20.68
N SER A 258 19.13 -0.67 20.11
CA SER A 258 18.17 0.20 20.80
C SER A 258 16.75 -0.31 20.51
N HIS A 259 16.03 -0.71 21.54
CA HIS A 259 14.63 -1.08 21.48
C HIS A 259 13.76 -0.01 22.11
N THR A 260 12.51 0.07 21.68
CA THR A 260 11.49 0.93 22.27
C THR A 260 10.44 0.06 22.95
N VAL A 261 10.24 0.28 24.25
CA VAL A 261 9.23 -0.43 25.02
C VAL A 261 8.10 0.56 25.29
N GLY A 262 6.91 0.27 24.79
CA GLY A 262 5.70 1.03 25.04
C GLY A 262 4.80 0.35 26.06
N LEU A 263 4.03 1.15 26.79
CA LEU A 263 2.96 0.66 27.66
C LEU A 263 1.63 1.25 27.19
N THR A 264 0.66 0.40 26.88
CA THR A 264 -0.66 0.76 26.38
C THR A 264 -1.76 0.15 27.27
N GLY A 265 -3.01 0.53 27.04
CA GLY A 265 -4.15 0.02 27.82
C GLY A 265 -4.28 0.66 29.21
N ILE A 266 -3.69 1.82 29.43
CA ILE A 266 -3.82 2.55 30.70
C ILE A 266 -5.22 3.16 30.77
N SER A 267 -5.98 2.81 31.81
CA SER A 267 -7.32 3.34 32.06
C SER A 267 -7.34 4.87 32.16
N ALA A 268 -8.48 5.47 31.81
CA ALA A 268 -8.62 6.93 31.74
C ALA A 268 -8.39 7.66 33.08
N ASN A 269 -8.47 6.97 34.21
CA ASN A 269 -8.20 7.51 35.55
C ASN A 269 -6.77 7.27 36.03
N CYS A 270 -5.93 6.61 35.22
CA CYS A 270 -4.53 6.37 35.49
C CYS A 270 -3.65 7.19 34.53
N ARG A 271 -2.52 7.68 35.03
CA ARG A 271 -1.53 8.43 34.24
C ARG A 271 -0.18 7.77 34.39
N LEU A 272 0.48 7.52 33.26
CA LEU A 272 1.86 7.07 33.22
C LEU A 272 2.82 8.24 33.44
N ASP A 273 3.79 8.06 34.32
CA ASP A 273 4.85 9.05 34.56
C ASP A 273 6.08 8.79 33.68
N GLY A 274 6.57 9.87 33.05
CA GLY A 274 7.74 9.86 32.17
C GLY A 274 7.40 9.50 30.71
N ASP A 275 8.45 9.28 29.93
CA ASP A 275 8.34 9.02 28.51
C ASP A 275 7.68 7.66 28.22
N ASN A 276 6.92 7.61 27.13
CA ASN A 276 6.29 6.42 26.59
C ASN A 276 6.12 6.60 25.06
N PRO A 277 6.72 5.73 24.23
CA PRO A 277 7.57 4.59 24.58
C PRO A 277 8.93 5.00 25.18
N ARG A 278 9.59 4.09 25.89
CA ARG A 278 10.93 4.26 26.46
C ARG A 278 11.97 3.53 25.65
N THR A 279 13.09 4.20 25.37
CA THR A 279 14.22 3.59 24.66
C THR A 279 15.14 2.86 25.61
N VAL A 280 15.46 1.61 25.31
CA VAL A 280 16.32 0.72 26.10
C VAL A 280 17.37 0.11 25.18
N SER A 281 18.65 0.26 25.53
CA SER A 281 19.73 -0.39 24.77
C SER A 281 20.03 -1.78 25.33
N VAL A 282 19.88 -2.80 24.50
CA VAL A 282 20.19 -4.20 24.81
C VAL A 282 21.64 -4.48 24.40
N THR A 283 22.45 -4.88 25.38
CA THR A 283 23.84 -5.32 25.16
C THR A 283 23.88 -6.85 25.02
N PRO A 284 24.73 -7.41 24.13
CA PRO A 284 24.75 -8.85 23.85
C PRO A 284 24.89 -9.71 25.12
N GLY A 285 24.03 -10.73 25.27
CA GLY A 285 24.08 -11.67 26.40
C GLY A 285 23.75 -11.07 27.78
N THR A 286 23.20 -9.85 27.84
CA THR A 286 22.80 -9.18 29.09
C THR A 286 21.29 -9.01 29.18
N VAL A 287 20.79 -8.81 30.41
CA VAL A 287 19.38 -8.47 30.69
C VAL A 287 19.30 -6.98 31.01
N ALA A 288 18.70 -6.19 30.13
CA ALA A 288 18.35 -4.80 30.40
C ALA A 288 17.03 -4.73 31.19
N SER A 289 16.78 -3.66 31.93
CA SER A 289 15.53 -3.48 32.67
C SER A 289 14.89 -2.12 32.40
N VAL A 290 13.56 -2.10 32.34
CA VAL A 290 12.77 -0.89 32.18
C VAL A 290 11.57 -0.94 33.11
N ALA A 291 11.30 0.17 33.81
CA ALA A 291 10.25 0.26 34.81
C ALA A 291 9.28 1.40 34.47
N PHE A 292 7.98 1.11 34.48
CA PHE A 292 6.91 2.09 34.29
C PHE A 292 6.22 2.38 35.62
N ALA A 293 6.12 3.67 35.98
CA ALA A 293 5.41 4.12 37.17
C ALA A 293 4.06 4.74 36.77
N ILE A 294 2.96 4.21 37.29
CA ILE A 294 1.59 4.62 36.93
C ILE A 294 0.90 5.16 38.19
N GLY A 295 0.38 6.39 38.11
CA GLY A 295 -0.40 7.02 39.16
C GLY A 295 -1.87 7.09 38.79
N CYS A 296 -2.73 6.46 39.60
CA CYS A 296 -4.19 6.47 39.42
C CYS A 296 -4.87 7.43 40.40
N VAL A 297 -5.87 8.15 39.89
CA VAL A 297 -6.74 9.01 40.70
C VAL A 297 -8.10 8.35 40.88
N ALA A 298 -8.72 8.59 42.05
CA ALA A 298 -10.05 8.10 42.35
C ALA A 298 -11.05 8.64 41.32
N LEU A 299 -11.93 7.78 40.81
CA LEU A 299 -12.99 8.19 39.88
C LEU A 299 -13.97 9.14 40.60
N PRO A 300 -14.49 10.18 39.92
CA PRO A 300 -15.45 11.09 40.53
C PRO A 300 -16.73 10.32 40.94
N PRO A 301 -17.29 10.58 42.14
CA PRO A 301 -18.41 9.82 42.67
C PRO A 301 -19.66 9.98 41.79
N SER A 302 -20.34 8.87 41.47
CA SER A 302 -21.53 8.82 40.58
C SER A 302 -22.87 9.16 41.27
N ALA A 303 -22.84 9.41 42.58
CA ALA A 303 -24.00 9.73 43.40
C ALA A 303 -23.79 11.04 44.19
N GLY A 304 -24.86 11.77 44.47
CA GLY A 304 -24.86 13.01 45.24
C GLY A 304 -25.76 12.94 46.49
N THR A 305 -25.85 14.05 47.22
CA THR A 305 -26.69 14.20 48.41
C THR A 305 -27.82 15.19 48.14
N LEU A 306 -29.00 14.96 48.70
CA LEU A 306 -30.12 15.91 48.68
C LEU A 306 -30.43 16.42 50.08
N GLU A 307 -30.46 17.74 50.24
CA GLU A 307 -30.93 18.44 51.42
C GLU A 307 -32.34 18.97 51.19
N ILE A 308 -33.30 18.52 52.00
CA ILE A 308 -34.68 18.95 51.95
C ILE A 308 -34.94 19.83 53.17
N THR A 309 -35.33 21.08 52.93
CA THR A 309 -35.63 22.06 53.98
C THR A 309 -37.09 22.46 53.91
N THR A 310 -37.76 22.53 55.05
CA THR A 310 -39.07 23.19 55.18
C THR A 310 -38.88 24.57 55.78
N VAL A 311 -39.53 25.59 55.23
CA VAL A 311 -39.57 26.94 55.78
C VAL A 311 -41.01 27.32 55.98
N THR A 312 -41.48 27.29 57.22
CA THR A 312 -42.85 27.62 57.56
C THR A 312 -42.93 29.06 58.06
N THR A 313 -43.79 29.86 57.44
CA THR A 313 -44.01 31.28 57.74
C THR A 313 -45.48 31.56 58.04
N GLY A 314 -45.76 32.69 58.70
CA GLY A 314 -47.10 33.07 59.13
C GLY A 314 -47.42 32.68 60.56
N SER A 315 -48.52 33.19 61.09
CA SER A 315 -48.91 33.04 62.50
C SER A 315 -49.85 31.85 62.68
N ASN A 316 -49.51 30.98 63.64
CA ASN A 316 -50.12 29.67 63.94
C ASN A 316 -49.58 28.49 63.09
N PRO A 317 -48.28 28.13 63.22
CA PRO A 317 -47.67 27.00 62.51
C PRO A 317 -48.22 25.65 62.98
N ASP A 318 -48.23 24.68 62.06
CA ASP A 318 -48.73 23.32 62.28
C ASP A 318 -47.87 22.53 63.30
N PRO A 319 -48.38 22.20 64.50
CA PRO A 319 -47.59 21.53 65.53
C PRO A 319 -47.27 20.06 65.23
N ASP A 320 -47.96 19.40 64.29
CA ASP A 320 -47.80 17.98 63.98
C ASP A 320 -46.63 17.68 63.01
N GLY A 321 -46.10 18.70 62.32
CA GLY A 321 -44.99 18.59 61.37
C GLY A 321 -45.41 18.08 59.97
N TYR A 322 -44.45 17.64 59.14
CA TYR A 322 -44.68 17.23 57.75
C TYR A 322 -44.01 15.89 57.41
N THR A 323 -44.30 15.35 56.22
CA THR A 323 -43.59 14.18 55.64
C THR A 323 -43.21 14.43 54.18
N PHE A 324 -42.16 13.79 53.67
CA PHE A 324 -41.74 13.88 52.26
C PHE A 324 -41.47 12.51 51.62
N VAL A 325 -41.60 12.43 50.29
CA VAL A 325 -41.33 11.24 49.45
C VAL A 325 -40.44 11.64 48.27
N ILE A 326 -39.46 10.80 47.91
CA ILE A 326 -38.59 10.96 46.72
C ILE A 326 -38.92 9.83 45.73
N ASP A 327 -39.19 10.15 44.46
CA ASP A 327 -39.46 9.22 43.33
C ASP A 327 -40.41 8.06 43.64
N ALA A 328 -41.51 8.36 44.34
CA ALA A 328 -42.52 7.38 44.77
C ALA A 328 -42.04 6.34 45.81
N GLY A 329 -40.94 6.61 46.53
CA GLY A 329 -40.46 5.82 47.67
C GLY A 329 -41.32 5.94 48.94
N THR A 330 -40.78 5.47 50.07
CA THR A 330 -41.47 5.51 51.38
C THR A 330 -41.43 6.92 51.98
N ALA A 331 -42.56 7.37 52.56
CA ALA A 331 -42.65 8.67 53.21
C ALA A 331 -41.78 8.76 54.48
N GLN A 332 -41.04 9.85 54.62
CA GLN A 332 -40.17 10.16 55.75
C GLN A 332 -40.62 11.44 56.45
N ALA A 333 -40.54 11.51 57.78
CA ALA A 333 -40.95 12.69 58.54
C ALA A 333 -39.93 13.84 58.47
N ILE A 334 -40.42 15.08 58.45
CA ILE A 334 -39.63 16.30 58.53
C ILE A 334 -40.38 17.37 59.34
N GLY A 335 -39.70 17.96 60.33
CA GLY A 335 -40.31 18.94 61.24
C GLY A 335 -40.58 20.31 60.60
N VAL A 336 -41.27 21.19 61.33
CA VAL A 336 -41.50 22.59 60.95
C VAL A 336 -40.18 23.36 60.99
N GLY A 337 -39.76 23.96 59.87
CA GLY A 337 -38.49 24.70 59.82
C GLY A 337 -37.24 23.82 59.79
N ALA A 338 -37.36 22.52 59.51
CA ALA A 338 -36.28 21.54 59.64
C ALA A 338 -35.59 21.24 58.30
N THR A 339 -34.36 20.71 58.36
CA THR A 339 -33.63 20.20 57.18
C THR A 339 -33.25 18.74 57.38
N VAL A 340 -33.51 17.90 56.38
CA VAL A 340 -33.14 16.47 56.34
C VAL A 340 -32.20 16.21 55.16
N ARG A 341 -31.14 15.43 55.39
CA ARG A 341 -30.14 15.03 54.39
C ARG A 341 -30.36 13.59 53.95
N VAL A 342 -30.41 13.34 52.64
CA VAL A 342 -30.50 12.02 52.04
C VAL A 342 -29.31 11.83 51.08
N ALA A 343 -28.37 10.97 51.47
CA ALA A 343 -27.15 10.70 50.69
C ALA A 343 -27.32 9.55 49.69
N SER A 344 -26.36 9.43 48.77
CA SER A 344 -26.25 8.34 47.79
C SER A 344 -27.40 8.25 46.78
N LEU A 345 -27.95 9.39 46.37
CA LEU A 345 -28.92 9.46 45.29
C LEU A 345 -28.18 9.54 43.95
N ALA A 346 -28.65 8.79 42.95
CA ALA A 346 -28.04 8.77 41.62
C ALA A 346 -28.00 10.18 41.01
N ALA A 347 -26.98 10.48 40.20
CA ALA A 347 -26.98 11.75 39.47
C ALA A 347 -28.12 11.77 38.43
N GLY A 348 -28.93 12.83 38.42
CA GLY A 348 -30.13 12.90 37.58
C GLY A 348 -31.28 13.66 38.24
N ALA A 349 -32.42 13.72 37.57
CA ALA A 349 -33.62 14.41 38.05
C ALA A 349 -34.44 13.52 39.00
N HIS A 350 -34.71 14.00 40.21
CA HIS A 350 -35.50 13.35 41.24
C HIS A 350 -36.73 14.20 41.59
N ALA A 351 -37.90 13.59 41.77
CA ALA A 351 -39.14 14.26 42.16
C ALA A 351 -39.39 14.12 43.67
N VAL A 352 -39.45 15.24 44.38
CA VAL A 352 -39.69 15.32 45.83
C VAL A 352 -41.09 15.85 46.11
N ILE A 353 -41.91 15.12 46.86
CA ILE A 353 -43.27 15.49 47.25
C ILE A 353 -43.32 15.73 48.75
N LEU A 354 -43.87 16.87 49.21
CA LEU A 354 -44.13 17.17 50.62
C LEU A 354 -45.63 16.99 50.94
N GLN A 355 -45.96 16.38 52.08
CA GLN A 355 -47.32 15.99 52.48
C GLN A 355 -47.56 16.23 53.98
N GLY A 356 -48.83 16.29 54.39
CA GLY A 356 -49.23 16.33 55.81
C GLY A 356 -49.45 17.72 56.42
N ALA A 357 -49.55 18.80 55.63
CA ALA A 357 -49.81 20.15 56.17
C ALA A 357 -51.27 20.34 56.66
N ALA A 358 -51.44 20.97 57.82
CA ALA A 358 -52.73 21.36 58.40
C ALA A 358 -53.54 22.33 57.54
N ALA A 359 -54.86 22.36 57.75
CA ALA A 359 -55.82 23.07 56.88
C ALA A 359 -55.59 24.60 56.79
N ASN A 360 -54.97 25.22 57.79
CA ASN A 360 -54.62 26.65 57.77
C ASN A 360 -53.24 26.93 57.16
N CYS A 361 -52.52 25.91 56.68
CA CYS A 361 -51.18 25.98 56.10
C CYS A 361 -51.16 25.49 54.63
N ALA A 362 -50.58 26.28 53.73
CA ALA A 362 -50.45 25.96 52.32
C ALA A 362 -48.99 25.74 51.92
N ILE A 363 -48.70 24.64 51.20
CA ILE A 363 -47.38 24.36 50.61
C ILE A 363 -47.26 25.17 49.31
N GLY A 364 -46.30 26.08 49.25
CA GLY A 364 -46.10 26.97 48.11
C GLY A 364 -45.33 26.32 46.96
N GLY A 365 -45.67 26.73 45.73
CA GLY A 365 -45.02 26.28 44.49
C GLY A 365 -45.47 24.89 44.03
N ALA A 366 -44.78 24.36 43.00
CA ALA A 366 -45.02 23.01 42.52
C ALA A 366 -44.74 21.99 43.64
N ASN A 367 -45.59 20.97 43.73
CA ASN A 367 -45.45 19.85 44.66
C ASN A 367 -46.08 18.62 43.99
N PRO A 368 -45.31 17.68 43.39
CA PRO A 368 -43.84 17.49 43.50
C PRO A 368 -42.96 18.61 42.97
N ARG A 369 -41.71 18.65 43.46
CA ARG A 369 -40.59 19.44 42.91
C ARG A 369 -39.52 18.54 42.32
N THR A 370 -39.09 18.83 41.10
CA THR A 370 -37.98 18.13 40.46
C THR A 370 -36.66 18.80 40.83
N VAL A 371 -35.70 18.02 41.33
CA VAL A 371 -34.36 18.46 41.72
C VAL A 371 -33.35 17.64 40.94
N THR A 372 -32.37 18.29 40.32
CA THR A 372 -31.28 17.56 39.64
C THR A 372 -30.12 17.38 40.60
N ILE A 373 -29.78 16.14 40.92
CA ILE A 373 -28.59 15.79 41.71
C ILE A 373 -27.40 15.72 40.77
N ILE A 374 -26.35 16.49 41.07
CA ILE A 374 -25.05 16.38 40.41
C ILE A 374 -24.18 15.44 41.25
N ALA A 375 -23.45 14.56 40.57
CA ALA A 375 -22.57 13.57 41.17
C ALA A 375 -21.53 14.24 42.11
N GLY A 376 -21.41 13.75 43.36
CA GLY A 376 -20.58 14.35 44.42
C GLY A 376 -21.08 15.67 45.02
N GLY A 377 -22.10 16.30 44.43
CA GLY A 377 -22.71 17.54 44.89
C GLY A 377 -23.79 17.31 45.96
N THR A 378 -24.11 18.38 46.69
CA THR A 378 -25.32 18.42 47.53
C THR A 378 -26.34 19.34 46.86
N ALA A 379 -27.42 18.78 46.34
CA ALA A 379 -28.54 19.57 45.84
C ALA A 379 -29.46 19.95 47.01
N GLN A 380 -30.09 21.11 46.92
CA GLN A 380 -30.98 21.63 47.94
C GLN A 380 -32.38 21.85 47.37
N VAL A 381 -33.39 21.49 48.14
CA VAL A 381 -34.79 21.82 47.84
C VAL A 381 -35.49 22.33 49.08
N THR A 382 -36.08 23.52 48.95
CA THR A 382 -36.76 24.18 50.06
C THR A 382 -38.25 24.29 49.79
N PHE A 383 -39.08 23.66 50.61
CA PHE A 383 -40.52 23.86 50.59
C PHE A 383 -40.89 25.03 51.49
N ALA A 384 -41.48 26.07 50.91
CA ALA A 384 -42.06 27.17 51.66
C ALA A 384 -43.51 26.80 52.04
N ILE A 385 -43.83 26.84 53.32
CA ILE A 385 -45.18 26.60 53.84
C ILE A 385 -45.66 27.90 54.47
N THR A 386 -46.88 28.32 54.15
CA THR A 386 -47.45 29.57 54.70
C THR A 386 -48.72 29.24 55.48
N CYS A 387 -48.76 29.62 56.76
CA CYS A 387 -49.89 29.41 57.66
C CYS A 387 -50.61 30.74 57.96
N ALA A 388 -51.95 30.78 57.86
CA ALA A 388 -52.74 32.01 58.01
C ALA A 388 -53.20 32.28 59.47
N ALA A 389 -53.28 33.56 59.88
CA ALA A 389 -53.74 33.96 61.22
C ALA A 389 -55.26 33.93 61.41
N SER A 390 -55.76 34.32 62.61
CA SER A 390 -57.18 34.30 63.02
C SER A 390 -57.89 35.68 63.20
N THR A 391 -57.21 36.84 63.10
CA THR A 391 -57.79 38.24 63.15
C THR A 391 -57.03 39.24 62.26
N GLY A 392 -57.68 40.27 61.67
CA GLY A 392 -57.06 41.13 60.62
C GLY A 392 -56.95 42.63 60.96
N THR A 393 -56.31 43.38 60.05
CA THR A 393 -56.03 44.82 60.10
C THR A 393 -56.44 45.44 58.77
N LEU A 394 -56.88 46.70 58.72
CA LEU A 394 -57.25 47.42 57.50
C LEU A 394 -56.37 48.67 57.32
N ARG A 395 -55.65 48.78 56.20
CA ARG A 395 -54.92 50.01 55.83
C ARG A 395 -55.61 50.67 54.65
N VAL A 396 -56.01 51.93 54.77
CA VAL A 396 -56.67 52.67 53.68
C VAL A 396 -55.66 53.62 53.06
N THR A 397 -55.49 53.54 51.75
CA THR A 397 -54.55 54.38 50.98
C THR A 397 -55.29 55.18 49.92
N THR A 398 -54.77 56.35 49.62
CA THR A 398 -55.25 57.21 48.53
C THR A 398 -54.08 57.42 47.58
N ALA A 399 -54.34 57.44 46.27
CA ALA A 399 -53.33 57.70 45.25
C ALA A 399 -53.95 58.55 44.14
N THR A 400 -53.40 59.74 43.93
CA THR A 400 -53.89 60.67 42.91
C THR A 400 -52.88 60.78 41.78
N THR A 401 -53.24 60.41 40.55
CA THR A 401 -52.35 60.45 39.37
C THR A 401 -52.94 61.30 38.25
N GLY A 402 -52.08 61.95 37.46
CA GLY A 402 -52.47 62.95 36.47
C GLY A 402 -51.69 64.24 36.54
N ILE A 403 -51.66 65.01 35.44
CA ILE A 403 -50.95 66.31 35.40
C ILE A 403 -51.71 67.45 36.14
N SER A 404 -52.76 67.16 36.95
CA SER A 404 -53.61 68.16 37.67
C SER A 404 -54.35 67.59 38.91
N ALA A 405 -53.68 67.43 40.06
CA ALA A 405 -54.20 66.80 41.30
C ALA A 405 -54.97 67.74 42.28
N ASP A 406 -55.76 67.17 43.21
CA ASP A 406 -56.67 67.84 44.16
C ASP A 406 -55.95 68.39 45.44
N PRO A 407 -55.99 69.71 45.76
CA PRO A 407 -55.15 70.32 46.80
C PRO A 407 -55.53 70.07 48.28
N ASP A 408 -56.80 69.79 48.60
CA ASP A 408 -57.31 69.79 50.00
C ASP A 408 -57.37 68.39 50.67
N GLY A 409 -57.05 67.32 49.93
CA GLY A 409 -57.01 65.93 50.44
C GLY A 409 -58.39 65.25 50.62
N TYR A 410 -58.43 64.09 51.29
CA TYR A 410 -59.60 63.21 51.39
C TYR A 410 -59.94 62.78 52.84
N THR A 411 -61.05 62.08 53.06
CA THR A 411 -61.43 61.49 54.37
C THR A 411 -61.93 60.05 54.25
N VAL A 412 -61.66 59.19 55.25
CA VAL A 412 -62.02 57.75 55.27
C VAL A 412 -62.88 57.39 56.49
N ALA A 413 -63.97 56.64 56.28
CA ALA A 413 -64.83 56.10 57.35
C ALA A 413 -65.11 54.60 57.13
N VAL A 414 -65.16 53.79 58.21
CA VAL A 414 -65.43 52.34 58.16
C VAL A 414 -66.73 52.03 58.93
N ASP A 415 -67.61 51.22 58.34
CA ASP A 415 -68.93 50.80 58.85
C ASP A 415 -69.82 51.97 59.32
N GLY A 416 -69.69 53.14 58.68
CA GLY A 416 -70.43 54.35 59.04
C GLY A 416 -69.95 55.06 60.32
N GLY A 417 -68.79 54.67 60.86
CA GLY A 417 -68.15 55.33 62.01
C GLY A 417 -67.59 56.72 61.69
N THR A 418 -67.02 57.39 62.70
CA THR A 418 -66.49 58.75 62.59
C THR A 418 -65.37 58.85 61.52
N PRO A 419 -65.48 59.74 60.51
CA PRO A 419 -64.47 59.87 59.47
C PRO A 419 -63.12 60.39 59.99
N SER A 420 -62.03 59.81 59.49
CA SER A 420 -60.65 60.22 59.77
C SER A 420 -59.98 60.80 58.52
N PRO A 421 -59.17 61.88 58.64
CA PRO A 421 -58.56 62.53 57.48
C PRO A 421 -57.42 61.72 56.85
N VAL A 422 -57.26 61.81 55.52
CA VAL A 422 -56.15 61.20 54.76
C VAL A 422 -55.75 62.11 53.58
N GLY A 423 -54.44 62.33 53.35
CA GLY A 423 -53.96 63.21 52.26
C GLY A 423 -54.26 62.68 50.84
N ALA A 424 -54.01 63.49 49.80
CA ALA A 424 -54.31 63.13 48.40
C ALA A 424 -53.49 61.93 47.84
N SER A 425 -52.35 61.61 48.45
CA SER A 425 -51.58 60.39 48.18
C SER A 425 -50.94 59.85 49.46
N ALA A 426 -51.78 59.48 50.44
CA ALA A 426 -51.36 59.13 51.79
C ALA A 426 -52.06 57.85 52.28
N ALA A 427 -51.74 57.39 53.49
CA ALA A 427 -52.28 56.16 54.06
C ALA A 427 -52.61 56.28 55.54
N ILE A 428 -53.63 55.55 55.98
CA ILE A 428 -54.07 55.44 57.38
C ILE A 428 -54.34 53.96 57.72
N THR A 429 -53.98 53.48 58.92
CA THR A 429 -54.13 52.07 59.34
C THR A 429 -55.09 51.92 60.53
N ILE A 430 -55.94 50.89 60.51
CA ILE A 430 -56.98 50.56 61.48
C ILE A 430 -56.83 49.07 61.85
N GLU A 431 -56.36 48.76 63.05
CA GLU A 431 -56.04 47.39 63.51
C GLU A 431 -57.19 46.72 64.29
N GLY A 432 -57.17 45.39 64.39
CA GLY A 432 -58.04 44.62 65.29
C GLY A 432 -59.45 44.33 64.76
N LEU A 433 -59.62 44.22 63.45
CA LEU A 433 -60.91 43.99 62.80
C LEU A 433 -61.21 42.49 62.66
N GLU A 434 -62.47 42.14 62.89
CA GLU A 434 -62.96 40.76 62.79
C GLU A 434 -62.92 40.25 61.34
N PRO A 435 -62.71 38.94 61.09
CA PRO A 435 -62.65 38.40 59.72
C PRO A 435 -64.00 38.41 59.00
N ARG A 436 -64.47 39.59 58.55
CA ARG A 436 -65.73 39.79 57.83
C ARG A 436 -65.66 41.01 56.90
N ALA A 437 -66.72 41.21 56.12
CA ALA A 437 -66.88 42.41 55.31
C ALA A 437 -67.14 43.66 56.17
N HIS A 438 -66.44 44.74 55.84
CA HIS A 438 -66.55 46.08 56.42
C HIS A 438 -66.71 47.12 55.31
N ASP A 439 -67.63 48.07 55.45
CA ASP A 439 -67.88 49.11 54.44
C ASP A 439 -67.00 50.35 54.67
N VAL A 440 -66.09 50.62 53.73
CA VAL A 440 -65.09 51.70 53.78
C VAL A 440 -65.42 52.79 52.76
N ARG A 441 -65.66 54.02 53.19
CA ARG A 441 -66.03 55.15 52.30
C ARG A 441 -64.95 56.22 52.23
N LEU A 442 -64.61 56.68 51.03
CA LEU A 442 -63.80 57.88 50.79
C LEU A 442 -64.69 59.11 50.51
N GLY A 443 -64.38 60.25 51.11
CA GLY A 443 -65.10 61.51 50.89
C GLY A 443 -64.17 62.64 50.47
N GLY A 444 -64.72 63.65 49.79
CA GLY A 444 -64.05 64.93 49.48
C GLY A 444 -63.30 65.01 48.14
N VAL A 445 -63.83 64.50 47.02
CA VAL A 445 -63.11 64.44 45.71
C VAL A 445 -63.56 65.50 44.69
N ALA A 446 -62.61 66.17 44.01
CA ALA A 446 -62.82 67.21 42.96
C ALA A 446 -63.30 66.70 41.57
N ALA A 447 -63.75 67.60 40.68
CA ALA A 447 -64.53 67.27 39.47
C ALA A 447 -63.78 66.74 38.22
N ASN A 448 -62.48 67.06 38.06
CA ASN A 448 -61.62 66.56 36.97
C ASN A 448 -60.88 65.27 37.34
N CYS A 449 -61.17 64.77 38.54
CA CYS A 449 -60.49 63.69 39.19
C CYS A 449 -61.57 62.71 39.61
N GLN A 450 -61.69 61.62 38.87
CA GLN A 450 -62.70 60.62 39.15
C GLN A 450 -62.08 59.59 40.10
N VAL A 451 -62.78 59.32 41.20
CA VAL A 451 -62.51 58.12 42.00
C VAL A 451 -62.80 56.95 41.07
N GLN A 452 -61.75 56.32 40.59
CA GLN A 452 -61.86 55.19 39.68
C GLN A 452 -62.34 53.94 40.42
N SER A 453 -62.26 53.97 41.74
CA SER A 453 -62.68 52.92 42.67
C SER A 453 -64.15 53.06 43.07
N ASP A 454 -64.86 51.93 43.26
CA ASP A 454 -66.16 51.89 43.97
C ASP A 454 -66.09 52.69 45.27
N ASN A 455 -67.16 53.40 45.66
CA ASN A 455 -67.15 54.23 46.85
C ASN A 455 -68.57 54.46 47.41
N PRO A 456 -68.95 53.90 48.58
CA PRO A 456 -68.13 53.10 49.51
C PRO A 456 -67.70 51.74 48.96
N ARG A 457 -66.59 51.20 49.47
CA ARG A 457 -66.07 49.85 49.20
C ARG A 457 -66.34 48.91 50.37
N SER A 458 -66.99 47.78 50.10
CA SER A 458 -67.01 46.67 51.05
C SER A 458 -65.66 45.94 51.01
N VAL A 459 -64.91 45.99 52.10
CA VAL A 459 -63.61 45.36 52.29
C VAL A 459 -63.73 44.21 53.27
N THR A 460 -63.52 42.99 52.79
CA THR A 460 -63.46 41.81 53.65
C THR A 460 -62.11 41.74 54.32
N VAL A 461 -62.06 42.10 55.59
CA VAL A 461 -60.88 41.85 56.41
C VAL A 461 -60.81 40.36 56.66
N LYS A 462 -59.66 39.75 56.38
CA LYS A 462 -59.38 38.37 56.72
C LYS A 462 -58.39 38.32 57.87
N ALA A 463 -58.50 37.21 58.56
CA ALA A 463 -57.63 36.84 59.63
C ALA A 463 -56.14 36.81 59.22
N GLY A 464 -55.30 37.54 59.94
CA GLY A 464 -53.85 37.68 59.73
C GLY A 464 -53.41 38.73 58.73
N GLU A 465 -54.37 39.32 58.03
CA GLU A 465 -54.09 40.18 56.92
C GLU A 465 -54.19 41.64 57.36
N THR A 466 -53.21 42.47 57.02
CA THR A 466 -53.46 43.89 56.86
C THR A 466 -54.05 44.09 55.46
N VAL A 467 -55.37 43.96 55.34
CA VAL A 467 -56.05 44.20 54.07
C VAL A 467 -55.90 45.68 53.77
N THR A 468 -55.29 46.00 52.63
CA THR A 468 -55.18 47.40 52.20
C THR A 468 -56.30 47.67 51.20
N THR A 469 -57.08 48.72 51.41
CA THR A 469 -58.00 49.21 50.38
C THR A 469 -57.50 50.55 49.88
N ASP A 470 -57.44 50.70 48.58
CA ASP A 470 -57.03 51.92 47.93
C ASP A 470 -58.22 52.63 47.28
N PHE A 471 -58.12 53.94 47.27
CA PHE A 471 -58.92 54.79 46.42
C PHE A 471 -57.99 55.47 45.42
N ALA A 472 -58.03 54.99 44.19
CA ALA A 472 -57.35 55.59 43.06
C ALA A 472 -58.19 56.74 42.53
N VAL A 473 -57.58 57.91 42.46
CA VAL A 473 -58.18 59.11 41.91
C VAL A 473 -57.36 59.49 40.69
N VAL A 474 -57.91 59.31 39.49
CA VAL A 474 -57.19 59.60 38.24
C VAL A 474 -57.73 60.88 37.63
N CYS A 475 -56.80 61.73 37.22
CA CYS A 475 -57.02 62.94 36.44
C CYS A 475 -56.22 62.76 35.11
N ALA A 476 -56.85 62.46 33.97
CA ALA A 476 -56.20 61.73 32.83
C ALA A 476 -55.36 62.55 31.79
N ALA A 477 -54.43 61.85 31.07
CA ALA A 477 -53.72 62.20 29.80
C ALA A 477 -53.78 61.03 28.76
N THR A 478 -53.58 61.23 27.43
CA THR A 478 -54.19 60.35 26.38
C THR A 478 -53.34 59.71 25.23
N THR A 479 -52.00 59.84 25.10
CA THR A 479 -51.19 59.29 23.94
C THR A 479 -49.77 58.77 24.30
N GLY A 480 -49.08 57.96 23.44
CA GLY A 480 -47.71 57.36 23.64
C GLY A 480 -46.75 57.44 22.40
N GLY A 481 -45.62 56.69 22.34
CA GLY A 481 -44.65 56.73 21.21
C GLY A 481 -43.75 55.48 20.96
N LEU A 482 -43.00 55.44 19.84
CA LEU A 482 -42.10 54.34 19.39
C LEU A 482 -40.84 54.85 18.65
N ALA A 483 -39.64 54.54 19.14
CA ALA A 483 -38.34 54.87 18.54
C ALA A 483 -37.77 53.70 17.71
N ILE A 484 -37.42 53.95 16.44
CA ILE A 484 -36.74 52.98 15.55
C ILE A 484 -35.32 53.47 15.24
N THR A 485 -34.32 52.64 15.54
CA THR A 485 -32.90 52.89 15.22
C THR A 485 -32.43 51.95 14.13
N VAL A 486 -31.83 52.48 13.06
CA VAL A 486 -31.29 51.71 11.94
C VAL A 486 -29.78 51.93 11.85
N THR A 487 -29.00 50.85 11.75
CA THR A 487 -27.53 50.90 11.64
C THR A 487 -27.00 49.91 10.61
N GLY A 488 -25.77 50.10 10.12
CA GLY A 488 -25.04 49.10 9.30
C GLY A 488 -25.16 49.20 7.78
N LEU A 489 -25.91 50.17 7.24
CA LEU A 489 -25.91 50.51 5.80
C LEU A 489 -24.91 51.63 5.48
N PRO A 490 -24.32 51.65 4.27
CA PRO A 490 -23.53 52.79 3.79
C PRO A 490 -24.33 54.10 3.79
N ALA A 491 -23.67 55.22 4.11
CA ALA A 491 -24.30 56.54 4.16
C ALA A 491 -24.97 56.90 2.82
N GLY A 492 -26.24 57.32 2.87
CA GLY A 492 -27.04 57.65 1.69
C GLY A 492 -27.78 56.46 1.05
N THR A 493 -27.73 55.27 1.64
CA THR A 493 -28.54 54.12 1.21
C THR A 493 -29.95 54.20 1.78
N ASP A 494 -30.98 54.04 0.93
CA ASP A 494 -32.37 54.01 1.36
C ASP A 494 -32.66 52.77 2.22
N VAL A 495 -33.35 52.97 3.35
CA VAL A 495 -33.78 51.91 4.27
C VAL A 495 -35.18 51.42 3.88
N ALA A 496 -35.38 50.10 3.88
CA ALA A 496 -36.68 49.46 3.64
C ALA A 496 -37.30 48.91 4.93
N VAL A 497 -37.76 49.80 5.83
CA VAL A 497 -38.44 49.43 7.09
C VAL A 497 -39.90 49.90 7.08
N THR A 498 -40.81 48.96 7.33
CA THR A 498 -42.26 49.22 7.46
C THR A 498 -42.70 48.98 8.91
N VAL A 499 -43.48 49.92 9.46
CA VAL A 499 -44.12 49.78 10.78
C VAL A 499 -45.63 49.70 10.61
N THR A 500 -46.28 48.73 11.24
CA THR A 500 -47.74 48.56 11.25
C THR A 500 -48.27 48.48 12.68
N GLY A 501 -49.43 49.06 12.99
CA GLY A 501 -50.00 49.09 14.34
C GLY A 501 -51.53 49.17 14.40
N PRO A 502 -52.12 49.50 15.57
CA PRO A 502 -53.57 49.62 15.75
C PRO A 502 -54.21 50.68 14.84
N ASP A 503 -55.52 50.62 14.66
CA ASP A 503 -56.31 51.56 13.83
C ASP A 503 -55.79 51.71 12.38
N ASP A 504 -55.36 50.60 11.78
CA ASP A 504 -54.75 50.52 10.44
C ASP A 504 -53.50 51.42 10.28
N PHE A 505 -52.81 51.72 11.38
CA PHE A 505 -51.59 52.52 11.34
C PHE A 505 -50.53 51.82 10.48
N THR A 506 -49.99 52.56 9.50
CA THR A 506 -48.83 52.14 8.69
C THR A 506 -47.87 53.30 8.47
N ALA A 507 -46.58 53.05 8.60
CA ALA A 507 -45.55 54.05 8.40
C ALA A 507 -44.27 53.46 7.79
N GLN A 508 -43.78 54.09 6.72
CA GLN A 508 -42.47 53.80 6.14
C GLN A 508 -41.37 54.58 6.87
N VAL A 509 -40.30 53.91 7.29
CA VAL A 509 -39.19 54.49 8.05
C VAL A 509 -37.94 54.50 7.17
N ALA A 510 -37.63 55.66 6.59
CA ALA A 510 -36.48 55.82 5.69
C ALA A 510 -35.13 56.01 6.41
N ALA A 511 -35.14 56.34 7.71
CA ALA A 511 -33.97 56.49 8.57
C ALA A 511 -34.38 56.42 10.07
N THR A 512 -33.40 56.33 10.98
CA THR A 512 -33.60 56.37 12.44
C THR A 512 -34.52 57.53 12.86
N ARG A 513 -35.63 57.23 13.56
CA ARG A 513 -36.60 58.24 14.03
C ARG A 513 -37.52 57.71 15.14
N THR A 514 -38.20 58.64 15.83
CA THR A 514 -39.27 58.35 16.80
C THR A 514 -40.64 58.75 16.24
N LEU A 515 -41.62 57.86 16.39
CA LEU A 515 -43.04 58.07 16.11
C LEU A 515 -43.75 58.45 17.43
N ALA A 516 -44.30 59.65 17.53
CA ALA A 516 -45.02 60.13 18.72
C ALA A 516 -46.55 60.13 18.50
N ASP A 517 -47.30 60.40 19.58
CA ASP A 517 -48.77 60.47 19.60
C ASP A 517 -49.48 59.22 19.10
N LEU A 518 -48.85 58.08 19.33
CA LEU A 518 -49.37 56.77 18.97
C LEU A 518 -50.46 56.35 19.96
N ALA A 519 -51.54 55.79 19.41
CA ALA A 519 -52.54 55.10 20.21
C ALA A 519 -51.87 53.89 20.89
N PRO A 520 -52.19 53.62 22.18
CA PRO A 520 -51.68 52.44 22.85
C PRO A 520 -52.07 51.14 22.12
N GLY A 521 -51.12 50.23 21.94
CA GLY A 521 -51.31 48.92 21.30
C GLY A 521 -50.02 48.37 20.67
N ASP A 522 -50.12 47.24 19.97
CA ASP A 522 -48.95 46.52 19.41
C ASP A 522 -48.56 47.02 18.01
N TYR A 523 -47.26 47.27 17.80
CA TYR A 523 -46.67 47.71 16.55
C TYR A 523 -45.61 46.71 16.05
N THR A 524 -45.69 46.28 14.79
CA THR A 524 -44.71 45.41 14.13
C THR A 524 -43.79 46.22 13.23
N VAL A 525 -42.48 46.08 13.45
CA VAL A 525 -41.40 46.62 12.61
C VAL A 525 -40.88 45.49 11.72
N ALA A 526 -41.02 45.64 10.40
CA ALA A 526 -40.52 44.69 9.40
C ALA A 526 -39.45 45.36 8.53
N ALA A 527 -38.27 44.74 8.41
CA ALA A 527 -37.13 45.22 7.65
C ALA A 527 -36.86 44.29 6.47
N ALA A 528 -36.78 44.84 5.26
CA ALA A 528 -36.42 44.10 4.05
C ALA A 528 -34.92 44.21 3.76
N GLU A 529 -34.40 43.26 2.97
CA GLU A 529 -33.02 43.30 2.45
C GLU A 529 -32.80 44.50 1.52
N VAL A 530 -31.58 45.02 1.53
CA VAL A 530 -31.21 46.24 0.78
C VAL A 530 -29.97 45.96 -0.06
N THR A 531 -29.96 46.38 -1.33
CA THR A 531 -28.76 46.29 -2.19
C THR A 531 -28.15 47.68 -2.36
N SER A 532 -26.86 47.84 -2.09
CA SER A 532 -26.15 49.11 -2.24
C SER A 532 -24.76 48.87 -2.83
N GLY A 533 -24.40 49.60 -3.89
CA GLY A 533 -23.09 49.46 -4.55
C GLY A 533 -22.79 48.07 -5.13
N GLY A 534 -23.80 47.24 -5.40
CA GLY A 534 -23.65 45.85 -5.86
C GLY A 534 -23.53 44.81 -4.74
N THR A 535 -23.46 45.23 -3.47
CA THR A 535 -23.46 44.36 -2.30
C THR A 535 -24.87 44.27 -1.71
N GLN A 536 -25.36 43.04 -1.48
CA GLN A 536 -26.62 42.79 -0.78
C GLN A 536 -26.39 42.86 0.73
N TYR A 537 -27.29 43.52 1.47
CA TYR A 537 -27.25 43.66 2.92
C TYR A 537 -28.51 43.05 3.54
N THR A 538 -28.35 42.20 4.55
CA THR A 538 -29.45 41.54 5.27
C THR A 538 -29.67 42.20 6.64
N SER A 539 -30.93 42.26 7.10
CA SER A 539 -31.33 42.92 8.34
C SER A 539 -31.51 41.95 9.51
N SER A 540 -31.11 42.35 10.72
CA SER A 540 -31.39 41.64 11.97
C SER A 540 -31.96 42.60 13.03
N PRO A 541 -33.14 42.31 13.61
CA PRO A 541 -34.09 41.27 13.20
C PRO A 541 -34.84 41.66 11.91
N ALA A 542 -35.26 40.68 11.10
CA ALA A 542 -36.08 40.93 9.90
C ALA A 542 -37.53 41.34 10.24
N ASN A 543 -38.04 40.94 11.42
CA ASN A 543 -39.31 41.41 11.96
C ASN A 543 -39.28 41.46 13.51
N ARG A 544 -39.99 42.42 14.10
CA ARG A 544 -40.14 42.55 15.57
C ARG A 544 -41.43 43.28 15.94
N THR A 545 -42.23 42.71 16.84
CA THR A 545 -43.41 43.38 17.44
C THR A 545 -43.07 43.98 18.80
N VAL A 546 -43.60 45.16 19.10
CA VAL A 546 -43.44 45.89 20.37
C VAL A 546 -44.72 46.62 20.77
N ALA A 547 -45.05 46.64 22.07
CA ALA A 547 -46.21 47.35 22.60
C ALA A 547 -45.89 48.82 22.88
N VAL A 548 -46.77 49.72 22.46
CA VAL A 548 -46.75 51.16 22.79
C VAL A 548 -47.83 51.44 23.84
N VAL A 549 -47.48 52.18 24.90
CA VAL A 549 -48.37 52.52 26.02
C VAL A 549 -48.50 54.04 26.14
N ALA A 550 -49.65 54.53 26.59
CA ALA A 550 -49.86 55.97 26.82
C ALA A 550 -48.82 56.52 27.82
N ALA A 551 -48.30 57.71 27.53
CA ALA A 551 -47.23 58.41 28.25
C ALA A 551 -45.83 57.78 28.17
N GLU A 552 -45.61 56.71 27.39
CA GLU A 552 -44.30 56.03 27.24
C GLU A 552 -43.78 56.02 25.79
N THR A 553 -42.47 55.77 25.59
CA THR A 553 -41.86 55.55 24.27
C THR A 553 -41.16 54.20 24.20
N ALA A 554 -41.68 53.28 23.38
CA ALA A 554 -41.05 51.98 23.10
C ALA A 554 -39.83 52.11 22.16
N SER A 555 -38.94 51.11 22.06
CA SER A 555 -37.78 51.17 21.15
C SER A 555 -37.46 49.86 20.41
N VAL A 556 -36.99 49.96 19.16
CA VAL A 556 -36.55 48.85 18.29
C VAL A 556 -35.26 49.26 17.55
N THR A 557 -34.27 48.37 17.48
CA THR A 557 -33.05 48.54 16.67
C THR A 557 -32.98 47.51 15.56
N VAL A 558 -32.72 47.95 14.34
CA VAL A 558 -32.52 47.13 13.14
C VAL A 558 -31.09 47.35 12.62
N THR A 559 -30.32 46.27 12.51
CA THR A 559 -28.94 46.30 12.04
C THR A 559 -28.82 45.60 10.70
N TYR A 560 -28.17 46.24 9.73
CA TYR A 560 -27.85 45.68 8.42
C TYR A 560 -26.38 45.26 8.35
N GLY A 561 -26.08 44.15 7.69
CA GLY A 561 -24.71 43.72 7.38
C GLY A 561 -24.62 43.13 5.97
N PRO A 562 -23.45 43.13 5.32
CA PRO A 562 -23.30 42.50 4.01
C PRO A 562 -23.67 41.01 4.09
N ALA A 563 -24.40 40.50 3.10
CA ALA A 563 -24.66 39.09 2.96
C ALA A 563 -23.31 38.36 2.84
N ALA A 564 -23.08 37.36 3.71
CA ALA A 564 -21.88 36.53 3.61
C ALA A 564 -21.87 35.81 2.26
N GLY A 565 -20.73 35.82 1.56
CA GLY A 565 -20.52 34.95 0.40
C GLY A 565 -20.55 33.47 0.79
N PRO A 566 -20.49 32.53 -0.17
CA PRO A 566 -20.36 31.12 0.16
C PRO A 566 -19.14 30.92 1.06
N SER A 567 -19.30 30.13 2.13
CA SER A 567 -18.20 29.69 2.98
C SER A 567 -17.55 28.42 2.47
N LEU A 568 -18.27 27.65 1.65
CA LEU A 568 -17.83 26.38 1.10
C LEU A 568 -16.67 26.57 0.13
N ASN A 569 -15.68 25.68 0.22
CA ASN A 569 -14.63 25.48 -0.76
C ASN A 569 -14.44 24.00 -1.00
N LEU A 570 -14.37 23.61 -2.27
CA LEU A 570 -13.96 22.30 -2.75
C LEU A 570 -12.52 22.40 -3.22
N ARG A 571 -11.78 21.29 -3.13
CA ARG A 571 -10.48 21.14 -3.76
C ARG A 571 -10.18 19.67 -3.96
N ILE A 572 -9.25 19.36 -4.85
CA ILE A 572 -8.73 17.99 -4.98
C ILE A 572 -7.48 17.83 -4.09
N ASP A 573 -7.56 16.95 -3.10
CA ASP A 573 -6.50 16.59 -2.13
C ASP A 573 -5.56 15.50 -2.66
N GLY A 574 -5.54 15.32 -3.99
CA GLY A 574 -4.72 14.37 -4.72
C GLY A 574 -5.51 13.33 -5.49
N TRP A 575 -4.77 12.55 -6.28
CA TRP A 575 -5.26 11.35 -6.94
C TRP A 575 -4.11 10.35 -7.09
N TYR A 576 -4.45 9.08 -7.23
CA TYR A 576 -3.49 8.06 -7.65
C TYR A 576 -4.14 7.06 -8.59
N LEU A 577 -3.32 6.47 -9.45
CA LEU A 577 -3.72 5.44 -10.41
C LEU A 577 -3.09 4.11 -9.98
N SER A 578 -3.92 3.12 -9.69
CA SER A 578 -3.46 1.78 -9.30
C SER A 578 -3.79 0.74 -10.37
N GLN A 579 -2.90 -0.24 -10.57
CA GLN A 579 -3.17 -1.44 -11.38
C GLN A 579 -3.17 -2.72 -10.55
N SER A 580 -2.88 -2.59 -9.25
CA SER A 580 -2.99 -3.63 -8.23
C SER A 580 -2.74 -3.05 -6.84
N VAL A 581 -1.62 -2.33 -6.67
CA VAL A 581 -1.19 -1.66 -5.44
C VAL A 581 -0.60 -0.29 -5.82
N GLN A 582 -0.78 0.70 -4.94
CA GLN A 582 -0.24 2.04 -5.15
C GLN A 582 0.04 2.70 -3.80
N SER A 583 1.18 3.38 -3.71
CA SER A 583 1.55 4.19 -2.54
C SER A 583 0.68 5.46 -2.47
N PRO A 584 0.57 6.09 -1.30
CA PRO A 584 -0.11 7.39 -1.17
C PRO A 584 0.47 8.48 -2.09
N GLU A 585 1.77 8.40 -2.37
CA GLU A 585 2.53 9.32 -3.23
C GLU A 585 2.34 9.04 -4.73
N GLY A 586 1.84 7.87 -5.11
CA GLY A 586 1.60 7.50 -6.49
C GLY A 586 2.87 7.14 -7.27
N ASP A 587 3.89 6.62 -6.59
CA ASP A 587 5.22 6.33 -7.16
C ASP A 587 5.43 4.89 -7.64
N VAL A 588 4.52 3.95 -7.31
CA VAL A 588 4.56 2.58 -7.84
C VAL A 588 4.40 2.63 -9.37
N PRO A 589 5.40 2.18 -10.16
CA PRO A 589 5.36 2.32 -11.60
C PRO A 589 4.24 1.51 -12.25
N LEU A 590 3.57 2.11 -13.22
CA LEU A 590 2.51 1.48 -13.99
C LEU A 590 3.09 0.57 -15.08
N VAL A 591 2.42 -0.52 -15.38
CA VAL A 591 2.70 -1.37 -16.54
C VAL A 591 1.89 -0.88 -17.75
N GLY A 592 2.58 -0.62 -18.86
CA GLY A 592 1.92 -0.23 -20.11
C GLY A 592 1.00 -1.33 -20.65
N ASN A 593 -0.09 -0.94 -21.32
CA ASN A 593 -1.08 -1.87 -21.85
C ASN A 593 -1.72 -2.79 -20.78
N ARG A 594 -1.90 -2.26 -19.57
CA ARG A 594 -2.66 -2.88 -18.48
C ARG A 594 -3.69 -1.90 -17.94
N ASP A 595 -4.89 -2.37 -17.64
CA ASP A 595 -5.97 -1.51 -17.13
C ASP A 595 -5.57 -0.92 -15.78
N GLY A 596 -6.04 0.28 -15.48
CA GLY A 596 -5.82 0.94 -14.20
C GLY A 596 -7.11 1.46 -13.59
N TYR A 597 -7.06 1.81 -12.30
CA TYR A 597 -8.16 2.35 -11.52
C TYR A 597 -7.70 3.66 -10.89
N LEU A 598 -8.24 4.76 -11.38
CA LEU A 598 -7.95 6.10 -10.90
C LEU A 598 -8.89 6.44 -9.76
N ARG A 599 -8.34 6.92 -8.63
CA ARG A 599 -9.11 7.49 -7.52
C ARG A 599 -8.73 8.96 -7.36
N VAL A 600 -9.73 9.85 -7.38
CA VAL A 600 -9.56 11.29 -7.15
C VAL A 600 -10.24 11.68 -5.84
N PHE A 601 -9.52 12.36 -4.95
CA PHE A 601 -9.99 12.71 -3.61
C PHE A 601 -10.38 14.18 -3.57
N VAL A 602 -11.68 14.47 -3.69
CA VAL A 602 -12.21 15.83 -3.50
C VAL A 602 -12.56 16.01 -2.03
N VAL A 603 -12.15 17.14 -1.46
CA VAL A 603 -12.46 17.51 -0.07
C VAL A 603 -13.11 18.89 0.00
N ALA A 604 -14.00 19.06 0.97
CA ALA A 604 -14.64 20.32 1.32
C ALA A 604 -14.06 20.90 2.61
N ASN A 605 -14.04 22.22 2.76
CA ASN A 605 -13.62 22.86 4.01
C ASN A 605 -14.65 22.78 5.15
N GLU A 606 -15.91 22.44 4.85
CA GLU A 606 -17.00 22.37 5.82
C GLU A 606 -18.04 21.27 5.48
N SER A 607 -18.87 20.91 6.45
CA SER A 607 -19.99 19.99 6.23
C SER A 607 -20.98 20.57 5.21
N ASN A 608 -21.33 19.79 4.20
CA ASN A 608 -22.05 20.26 3.03
C ASN A 608 -22.99 19.18 2.47
N SER A 609 -23.76 19.56 1.44
CA SER A 609 -24.53 18.65 0.59
C SER A 609 -24.14 18.80 -0.90
N ALA A 610 -22.91 19.24 -1.16
CA ALA A 610 -22.41 19.44 -2.52
C ALA A 610 -21.98 18.08 -3.10
N ALA A 611 -22.42 17.79 -4.31
CA ALA A 611 -22.13 16.55 -5.03
C ALA A 611 -21.58 16.86 -6.43
N PRO A 612 -20.38 17.47 -6.53
CA PRO A 612 -19.80 17.90 -7.80
C PRO A 612 -19.39 16.71 -8.67
N SER A 613 -19.41 16.89 -9.99
CA SER A 613 -18.74 15.96 -10.90
C SER A 613 -17.24 16.27 -10.95
N VAL A 614 -16.40 15.27 -11.23
CA VAL A 614 -14.97 15.46 -11.50
C VAL A 614 -14.69 15.21 -12.97
N ARG A 615 -14.02 16.14 -13.65
CA ARG A 615 -13.49 15.94 -15.01
C ARG A 615 -12.04 15.49 -14.93
N VAL A 616 -11.74 14.35 -15.53
CA VAL A 616 -10.37 13.84 -15.68
C VAL A 616 -9.96 13.93 -17.14
N ARG A 617 -8.81 14.54 -17.40
CA ARG A 617 -8.20 14.60 -18.74
C ARG A 617 -6.94 13.75 -18.75
N LEU A 618 -6.94 12.74 -19.62
CA LEU A 618 -5.86 11.78 -19.81
C LEU A 618 -5.04 12.20 -21.02
N TYR A 619 -3.73 12.26 -20.87
CA TYR A 619 -2.80 12.72 -21.91
C TYR A 619 -1.92 11.58 -22.39
N ARG A 620 -1.53 11.67 -23.66
CA ARG A 620 -0.49 10.84 -24.28
C ARG A 620 0.37 11.70 -25.19
N GLY A 621 1.68 11.69 -24.98
CA GLY A 621 2.61 12.48 -25.80
C GLY A 621 2.29 13.99 -25.79
N GLY A 622 1.81 14.51 -24.66
CA GLY A 622 1.46 15.92 -24.47
C GLY A 622 0.10 16.36 -25.02
N SER A 623 -0.66 15.48 -25.70
CA SER A 623 -2.02 15.78 -26.19
C SER A 623 -3.08 15.07 -25.36
N VAL A 624 -4.27 15.67 -25.20
CA VAL A 624 -5.41 15.01 -24.55
C VAL A 624 -5.83 13.81 -25.39
N ALA A 625 -5.68 12.61 -24.84
CA ALA A 625 -6.12 11.36 -25.44
C ALA A 625 -7.60 11.10 -25.14
N GLN A 626 -8.05 11.40 -23.91
CA GLN A 626 -9.43 11.19 -23.49
C GLN A 626 -9.83 12.15 -22.37
N THR A 627 -11.11 12.51 -22.33
CA THR A 627 -11.72 13.23 -21.21
C THR A 627 -12.83 12.36 -20.63
N LEU A 628 -12.83 12.21 -19.31
CA LEU A 628 -13.79 11.44 -18.53
C LEU A 628 -14.50 12.38 -17.56
N THR A 629 -15.78 12.15 -17.31
CA THR A 629 -16.53 12.81 -16.24
C THR A 629 -17.00 11.75 -15.26
N ILE A 630 -16.60 11.91 -14.00
CA ILE A 630 -16.93 11.00 -12.90
C ILE A 630 -18.05 11.65 -12.08
N PRO A 631 -19.21 11.00 -11.93
CA PRO A 631 -20.28 11.51 -11.07
C PRO A 631 -19.87 11.44 -9.59
N ALA A 632 -20.50 12.26 -8.74
CA ALA A 632 -20.30 12.18 -7.30
C ALA A 632 -20.67 10.78 -6.76
N PRO A 633 -19.84 10.18 -5.89
CA PRO A 633 -20.10 8.86 -5.32
C PRO A 633 -21.20 8.89 -4.24
N GLY A 634 -21.55 10.08 -3.72
CA GLY A 634 -22.54 10.26 -2.66
C GLY A 634 -23.23 11.63 -2.69
N ALA A 635 -24.02 11.91 -1.66
CA ALA A 635 -24.83 13.13 -1.55
C ALA A 635 -24.09 14.35 -0.96
N SER A 636 -22.82 14.20 -0.59
CA SER A 636 -21.99 15.25 0.02
C SER A 636 -20.52 15.00 -0.28
N THR A 637 -19.73 16.07 -0.36
CA THR A 637 -18.28 15.99 -0.51
C THR A 637 -17.62 15.80 0.87
N PRO A 638 -16.72 14.82 1.06
CA PRO A 638 -16.02 14.61 2.33
C PRO A 638 -15.25 15.85 2.80
N THR A 639 -15.06 16.03 4.10
CA THR A 639 -14.25 17.15 4.64
C THR A 639 -12.77 16.82 4.79
N ALA A 640 -12.39 15.57 4.56
CA ALA A 640 -11.03 15.08 4.57
C ALA A 640 -10.90 13.90 3.60
N ARG A 641 -9.67 13.66 3.12
CA ARG A 641 -9.34 12.49 2.31
C ARG A 641 -9.53 11.22 3.13
N ASP A 642 -10.17 10.22 2.53
CA ASP A 642 -10.45 8.91 3.12
C ASP A 642 -10.09 7.82 2.09
N ASP A 643 -8.91 7.23 2.25
CA ASP A 643 -8.41 6.19 1.36
C ASP A 643 -9.08 4.83 1.62
N ASP A 644 -9.70 4.61 2.78
CA ASP A 644 -10.32 3.35 3.18
C ASP A 644 -11.70 3.10 2.54
N ASP A 645 -12.34 4.15 2.01
CA ASP A 645 -13.71 4.08 1.49
C ASP A 645 -13.81 4.50 0.02
N LEU A 646 -14.17 3.55 -0.86
CA LEU A 646 -14.40 3.82 -2.29
C LEU A 646 -15.55 4.81 -2.52
N THR A 647 -16.50 4.94 -1.59
CA THR A 647 -17.62 5.88 -1.71
C THR A 647 -17.23 7.32 -1.35
N ARG A 648 -15.99 7.54 -0.90
CA ARG A 648 -15.45 8.86 -0.57
C ARG A 648 -14.41 9.38 -1.55
N SER A 649 -14.28 8.73 -2.71
CA SER A 649 -13.43 9.18 -3.81
C SER A 649 -14.15 9.03 -5.16
N TRP A 650 -13.77 9.86 -6.12
CA TRP A 650 -14.26 9.81 -7.50
C TRP A 650 -13.40 8.82 -8.26
N ASN A 651 -13.97 7.65 -8.56
CA ASN A 651 -13.23 6.51 -9.09
C ASN A 651 -13.61 6.22 -10.54
N VAL A 652 -12.63 5.83 -11.35
CA VAL A 652 -12.89 5.44 -12.75
C VAL A 652 -11.84 4.44 -13.26
N HIS A 653 -12.29 3.48 -14.06
CA HIS A 653 -11.41 2.58 -14.80
C HIS A 653 -10.75 3.33 -15.97
N ILE A 654 -9.43 3.16 -16.09
CA ILE A 654 -8.61 3.69 -17.16
C ILE A 654 -8.26 2.53 -18.10
N PRO A 655 -8.74 2.55 -19.35
CA PRO A 655 -8.47 1.50 -20.32
C PRO A 655 -6.97 1.34 -20.58
N ARG A 656 -6.52 0.08 -20.64
CA ARG A 656 -5.13 -0.30 -20.89
C ARG A 656 -4.50 0.37 -22.10
N GLU A 657 -5.27 0.61 -23.17
CA GLU A 657 -4.79 1.22 -24.40
C GLU A 657 -4.41 2.68 -24.26
N LEU A 658 -4.70 3.33 -23.11
CA LEU A 658 -4.29 4.70 -22.77
C LEU A 658 -3.01 4.73 -21.94
N ILE A 659 -2.77 3.71 -21.12
CA ILE A 659 -1.60 3.61 -20.24
C ILE A 659 -0.38 3.15 -21.06
N ALA A 660 0.46 4.11 -21.46
CA ALA A 660 1.69 3.91 -22.21
C ALA A 660 2.72 4.99 -21.87
N SER A 661 3.91 4.92 -22.46
CA SER A 661 4.95 5.96 -22.29
C SER A 661 4.40 7.37 -22.60
N GLY A 662 4.69 8.33 -21.73
CA GLY A 662 4.18 9.71 -21.83
C GLY A 662 2.72 9.88 -21.40
N PHE A 663 2.17 8.94 -20.62
CA PHE A 663 0.89 9.07 -19.97
C PHE A 663 0.94 10.12 -18.85
N ALA A 664 -0.05 11.02 -18.80
CA ALA A 664 -0.17 12.03 -17.77
C ALA A 664 -1.66 12.33 -17.49
N VAL A 665 -1.98 12.81 -16.29
CA VAL A 665 -3.36 13.05 -15.86
C VAL A 665 -3.48 14.42 -15.19
N VAL A 666 -4.61 15.08 -15.41
CA VAL A 666 -5.09 16.22 -14.62
C VAL A 666 -6.57 16.00 -14.31
N ALA A 667 -6.99 16.39 -13.11
CA ALA A 667 -8.38 16.32 -12.68
C ALA A 667 -8.87 17.71 -12.27
N ASP A 668 -10.13 17.99 -12.56
CA ASP A 668 -10.83 19.23 -12.17
C ASP A 668 -12.10 18.85 -11.41
N VAL A 669 -12.30 19.37 -10.20
CA VAL A 669 -13.59 19.32 -9.52
C VAL A 669 -14.48 20.44 -10.04
N ASP A 670 -15.79 20.19 -10.05
CA ASP A 670 -16.83 21.10 -10.50
C ASP A 670 -16.51 21.86 -11.80
N PRO A 671 -16.19 21.12 -12.90
CA PRO A 671 -15.76 21.72 -14.16
C PRO A 671 -16.84 22.60 -14.84
N ALA A 672 -18.07 22.58 -14.31
CA ALA A 672 -19.20 23.35 -14.80
C ALA A 672 -19.52 24.57 -13.93
N ASP A 673 -18.78 24.79 -12.84
CA ASP A 673 -18.97 25.91 -11.90
C ASP A 673 -20.43 25.96 -11.39
N ALA A 674 -20.91 24.80 -10.91
CA ALA A 674 -22.30 24.58 -10.51
C ALA A 674 -22.50 24.66 -8.99
N VAL A 675 -21.46 24.46 -8.20
CA VAL A 675 -21.43 24.60 -6.75
C VAL A 675 -20.79 25.94 -6.43
N PRO A 676 -21.47 26.89 -5.77
CA PRO A 676 -20.85 28.17 -5.42
C PRO A 676 -19.75 27.99 -4.36
N GLU A 677 -18.53 28.40 -4.67
CA GLU A 677 -17.38 28.27 -3.79
C GLU A 677 -16.77 29.62 -3.40
N ASN A 678 -15.91 29.60 -2.38
CA ASN A 678 -15.18 30.78 -1.92
C ASN A 678 -13.81 30.94 -2.61
N ASN A 679 -13.29 29.88 -3.26
CA ASN A 679 -12.03 29.87 -4.00
C ASN A 679 -12.06 28.85 -5.15
N GLU A 680 -12.17 29.33 -6.39
CA GLU A 680 -12.17 28.49 -7.59
C GLU A 680 -10.75 28.14 -8.09
N ASP A 681 -9.71 28.79 -7.56
CA ASP A 681 -8.34 28.68 -8.10
C ASP A 681 -7.66 27.34 -7.71
N ASP A 682 -8.21 26.57 -6.76
CA ASP A 682 -7.69 25.26 -6.32
C ASP A 682 -8.55 24.06 -6.76
N ASN A 683 -9.45 24.26 -7.72
CA ASN A 683 -10.31 23.21 -8.26
C ASN A 683 -9.61 22.23 -9.22
N SER A 684 -8.35 22.46 -9.57
CA SER A 684 -7.54 21.55 -10.40
C SER A 684 -6.49 20.81 -9.58
N TYR A 685 -6.21 19.54 -9.92
CA TYR A 685 -5.03 18.83 -9.43
C TYR A 685 -4.21 18.20 -10.57
N PRO A 686 -2.91 18.55 -10.67
CA PRO A 686 -2.21 19.54 -9.85
C PRO A 686 -2.80 20.96 -10.00
N VAL A 687 -2.70 21.79 -8.95
CA VAL A 687 -3.25 23.17 -8.91
C VAL A 687 -2.78 24.04 -10.08
N SER A 688 -1.59 23.77 -10.61
CA SER A 688 -1.08 24.44 -11.81
C SER A 688 -1.89 24.18 -13.09
N GLY A 689 -2.82 23.21 -13.08
CA GLY A 689 -3.51 22.69 -14.27
C GLY A 689 -2.60 21.90 -15.22
N THR A 690 -1.31 21.76 -14.90
CA THR A 690 -0.34 21.02 -15.71
C THR A 690 -0.55 19.51 -15.50
N PRO A 691 -0.71 18.71 -16.56
CA PRO A 691 -0.85 17.26 -16.43
C PRO A 691 0.35 16.64 -15.73
N GLN A 692 0.10 15.88 -14.65
CA GLN A 692 1.15 15.20 -13.91
C GLN A 692 1.55 13.90 -14.65
N PRO A 693 2.82 13.76 -15.06
CA PRO A 693 3.29 12.57 -15.74
C PRO A 693 3.30 11.36 -14.82
N GLN A 694 3.15 10.16 -15.40
CA GLN A 694 3.21 8.89 -14.69
C GLN A 694 4.37 8.04 -15.21
N THR A 695 5.01 7.30 -14.31
CA THR A 695 6.07 6.36 -14.68
C THR A 695 5.44 5.09 -15.25
N VAL A 696 5.57 4.88 -16.56
CA VAL A 696 5.05 3.68 -17.23
C VAL A 696 6.20 2.81 -17.74
N ARG A 697 6.23 1.54 -17.33
CA ARG A 697 7.21 0.51 -17.71
C ARG A 697 6.62 -0.46 -18.72
N SER A 698 7.44 -0.93 -19.66
CA SER A 698 7.10 -2.05 -20.53
C SER A 698 7.62 -3.34 -19.89
N VAL A 699 6.80 -4.37 -19.86
CA VAL A 699 7.17 -5.70 -19.38
C VAL A 699 6.96 -6.73 -20.50
N PRO A 700 7.80 -7.78 -20.60
CA PRO A 700 7.58 -8.86 -21.55
C PRO A 700 6.28 -9.61 -21.26
N ASP A 701 5.67 -10.17 -22.30
CA ASP A 701 4.52 -11.08 -22.18
C ASP A 701 4.88 -12.27 -21.28
N PHE A 702 3.96 -12.65 -20.39
CA PHE A 702 4.16 -13.80 -19.52
C PHE A 702 3.63 -15.08 -20.19
N THR A 703 4.51 -16.00 -20.55
CA THR A 703 4.12 -17.27 -21.19
C THR A 703 4.25 -18.45 -20.24
N LEU A 704 3.22 -19.28 -20.15
CA LEU A 704 3.12 -20.41 -19.23
C LEU A 704 2.67 -21.69 -19.93
N ARG A 705 3.17 -22.84 -19.47
CA ARG A 705 2.64 -24.17 -19.79
C ARG A 705 2.20 -24.90 -18.52
N PHE A 706 0.92 -25.29 -18.47
CA PHE A 706 0.41 -26.16 -17.42
C PHE A 706 0.72 -27.62 -17.73
N VAL A 707 1.16 -28.39 -16.75
CA VAL A 707 1.48 -29.83 -16.92
C VAL A 707 0.64 -30.67 -15.95
N PRO A 708 -0.41 -31.38 -16.40
CA PRO A 708 -1.15 -32.31 -15.55
C PRO A 708 -0.23 -33.48 -15.12
N ILE A 709 -0.02 -33.66 -13.82
CA ILE A 709 0.87 -34.70 -13.30
C ILE A 709 0.08 -35.95 -12.92
N VAL A 710 0.44 -37.08 -13.53
CA VAL A 710 -0.07 -38.42 -13.20
C VAL A 710 0.87 -39.08 -12.18
N GLN A 711 0.38 -39.35 -10.98
CA GLN A 711 1.10 -40.01 -9.90
C GLN A 711 1.07 -41.53 -10.07
N ARG A 712 2.24 -42.15 -10.27
CA ARG A 712 2.34 -43.60 -10.46
C ARG A 712 1.89 -44.41 -9.23
N ALA A 713 2.08 -43.86 -8.03
CA ALA A 713 1.80 -44.53 -6.77
C ALA A 713 0.32 -44.88 -6.56
N ASN A 714 -0.58 -44.02 -7.04
CA ASN A 714 -2.01 -44.06 -6.71
C ASN A 714 -2.94 -43.78 -7.91
N GLY A 715 -2.39 -43.42 -9.07
CA GLY A 715 -3.14 -43.09 -10.29
C GLY A 715 -3.83 -41.72 -10.25
N LEU A 716 -3.60 -40.90 -9.22
CA LEU A 716 -4.14 -39.55 -9.16
C LEU A 716 -3.52 -38.69 -10.27
N THR A 717 -4.34 -37.85 -10.90
CA THR A 717 -3.90 -36.90 -11.93
C THR A 717 -4.35 -35.50 -11.53
N GLY A 718 -3.44 -34.53 -11.59
CA GLY A 718 -3.79 -33.13 -11.36
C GLY A 718 -4.78 -32.60 -12.40
N ASP A 719 -5.82 -31.91 -11.94
CA ASP A 719 -6.91 -31.44 -12.79
C ASP A 719 -6.70 -30.01 -13.25
N VAL A 720 -6.21 -29.90 -14.47
CA VAL A 720 -6.17 -28.67 -15.24
C VAL A 720 -6.56 -28.98 -16.68
N THR A 721 -7.47 -28.17 -17.20
CA THR A 721 -8.05 -28.28 -18.54
C THR A 721 -8.01 -26.91 -19.22
N ASP A 722 -8.26 -26.85 -20.53
CA ASP A 722 -8.38 -25.57 -21.23
C ASP A 722 -9.46 -24.65 -20.64
N ALA A 723 -10.52 -25.24 -20.06
CA ALA A 723 -11.60 -24.48 -19.42
C ALA A 723 -11.25 -24.00 -18.00
N SER A 724 -10.39 -24.73 -17.27
CA SER A 724 -10.05 -24.41 -15.87
C SER A 724 -8.74 -23.65 -15.71
N ARG A 725 -7.82 -23.68 -16.69
CA ARG A 725 -6.49 -23.04 -16.60
C ARG A 725 -6.52 -21.54 -16.30
N SER A 726 -7.54 -20.82 -16.79
CA SER A 726 -7.68 -19.40 -16.49
C SER A 726 -7.99 -19.12 -15.02
N ARG A 727 -8.58 -20.08 -14.29
CA ARG A 727 -8.91 -19.95 -12.86
C ARG A 727 -7.68 -20.08 -11.96
N PHE A 728 -6.67 -20.82 -12.39
CA PHE A 728 -5.36 -20.86 -11.73
C PHE A 728 -4.67 -19.48 -11.86
N LEU A 729 -4.63 -18.92 -13.08
CA LEU A 729 -3.94 -17.67 -13.38
C LEU A 729 -4.66 -16.39 -12.94
N ASP A 730 -5.93 -16.47 -12.57
CA ASP A 730 -6.78 -15.31 -12.36
C ASP A 730 -6.24 -14.34 -11.31
N LEU A 731 -5.86 -14.87 -10.14
CA LEU A 731 -5.31 -14.07 -9.05
C LEU A 731 -3.93 -13.48 -9.42
N THR A 732 -3.09 -14.31 -10.03
CA THR A 732 -1.76 -13.90 -10.52
C THR A 732 -1.86 -12.69 -11.46
N ARG A 733 -2.83 -12.70 -12.40
CA ARG A 733 -3.06 -11.60 -13.34
C ARG A 733 -3.49 -10.32 -12.65
N ARG A 734 -4.33 -10.41 -11.61
CA ARG A 734 -4.81 -9.25 -10.84
C ARG A 734 -3.74 -8.62 -9.96
N MET A 735 -2.81 -9.42 -9.43
CA MET A 735 -1.75 -8.97 -8.54
C MET A 735 -0.50 -8.47 -9.27
N TYR A 736 0.11 -9.33 -10.08
CA TYR A 736 1.47 -9.10 -10.56
C TYR A 736 1.54 -8.14 -11.74
N PRO A 737 2.69 -7.48 -11.97
CA PRO A 737 2.90 -6.48 -13.02
C PRO A 737 2.93 -7.08 -14.44
N MET A 738 1.85 -7.68 -14.94
CA MET A 738 1.75 -8.26 -16.30
C MET A 738 0.64 -7.63 -17.14
N ALA A 739 0.96 -7.23 -18.37
CA ALA A 739 -0.04 -6.76 -19.33
C ALA A 739 -0.73 -7.92 -20.06
N VAL A 740 0.08 -8.86 -20.54
CA VAL A 740 -0.36 -10.00 -21.34
C VAL A 740 0.17 -11.27 -20.70
N SER A 741 -0.67 -12.31 -20.71
CA SER A 741 -0.25 -13.65 -20.38
C SER A 741 -0.80 -14.66 -21.40
N ASP A 742 0.05 -15.52 -21.91
CA ASP A 742 -0.31 -16.69 -22.72
C ASP A 742 -0.13 -17.96 -21.89
N ALA A 743 -1.10 -18.86 -21.93
CA ALA A 743 -1.05 -20.11 -21.19
C ALA A 743 -1.56 -21.26 -22.05
N ASP A 744 -0.76 -22.30 -22.18
CA ASP A 744 -1.14 -23.54 -22.85
C ASP A 744 -1.18 -24.74 -21.88
N LEU A 745 -1.58 -25.89 -22.42
CA LEU A 745 -1.71 -27.14 -21.68
C LEU A 745 -0.81 -28.20 -22.33
N HIS A 746 0.08 -28.78 -21.55
CA HIS A 746 0.88 -29.93 -21.92
C HIS A 746 0.04 -31.22 -21.84
N LEU A 747 0.47 -32.28 -22.53
CA LEU A 747 -0.07 -33.62 -22.30
C LEU A 747 0.18 -34.08 -20.86
N PRO A 748 -0.59 -35.02 -20.28
CA PRO A 748 -0.31 -35.50 -18.93
C PRO A 748 1.11 -36.09 -18.82
N TYR A 749 1.87 -35.64 -17.84
CA TYR A 749 3.21 -36.14 -17.53
C TYR A 749 3.13 -37.14 -16.38
N THR A 750 3.62 -38.37 -16.58
CA THR A 750 3.64 -39.39 -15.51
C THR A 750 4.95 -39.33 -14.77
N THR A 751 4.91 -39.00 -13.47
CA THR A 751 6.12 -38.95 -12.64
C THR A 751 6.77 -40.33 -12.51
N THR A 752 8.10 -40.37 -12.46
CA THR A 752 8.85 -41.62 -12.25
C THR A 752 8.82 -42.06 -10.79
N PHE A 753 8.53 -41.14 -9.87
CA PHE A 753 8.44 -41.40 -8.44
C PHE A 753 7.29 -42.37 -8.13
N THR A 754 7.57 -43.38 -7.30
CA THR A 754 6.65 -44.49 -7.01
C THR A 754 5.93 -44.36 -5.67
N GLY A 755 6.34 -43.41 -4.82
CA GLY A 755 5.63 -43.07 -3.57
C GLY A 755 4.53 -42.03 -3.80
N ALA A 756 3.59 -41.92 -2.86
CA ALA A 756 2.54 -40.90 -2.92
C ALA A 756 3.06 -39.55 -2.40
N LEU A 757 2.44 -38.44 -2.82
CA LEU A 757 2.69 -37.14 -2.21
C LEU A 757 2.36 -37.17 -0.71
N GLU A 758 3.26 -36.63 0.11
CA GLU A 758 3.10 -36.51 1.56
C GLU A 758 3.02 -35.04 1.98
N PRO A 759 2.29 -34.72 3.08
CA PRO A 759 2.03 -33.34 3.50
C PRO A 759 3.28 -32.57 3.91
N ASP A 760 4.35 -33.27 4.27
CA ASP A 760 5.59 -32.69 4.76
C ASP A 760 6.79 -33.04 3.86
N ASP A 761 6.55 -33.70 2.72
CA ASP A 761 7.55 -34.23 1.79
C ASP A 761 8.64 -35.10 2.45
N ALA A 762 8.29 -35.89 3.47
CA ALA A 762 9.25 -36.79 4.12
C ALA A 762 9.88 -37.82 3.16
N ASN A 763 9.16 -38.23 2.12
CA ASN A 763 9.63 -39.14 1.09
C ASN A 763 10.26 -38.46 -0.16
N SER A 764 10.37 -37.13 -0.18
CA SER A 764 10.88 -36.33 -1.32
C SER A 764 10.07 -36.42 -2.62
N ALA A 765 8.79 -36.83 -2.56
CA ALA A 765 7.91 -36.90 -3.73
C ALA A 765 7.75 -35.54 -4.42
N TRP A 766 7.47 -34.47 -3.66
CA TRP A 766 7.29 -33.12 -4.19
C TRP A 766 8.56 -32.61 -4.85
N LEU A 767 9.68 -32.69 -4.15
CA LEU A 767 10.99 -32.29 -4.69
C LEU A 767 11.34 -33.08 -5.95
N THR A 768 11.06 -34.39 -6.00
CA THR A 768 11.34 -35.21 -7.20
C THR A 768 10.48 -34.76 -8.38
N ILE A 769 9.18 -34.55 -8.17
CA ILE A 769 8.28 -34.08 -9.23
C ILE A 769 8.71 -32.70 -9.73
N LEU A 770 9.07 -31.76 -8.85
CA LEU A 770 9.56 -30.44 -9.27
C LEU A 770 10.80 -30.55 -10.16
N SER A 771 11.76 -31.41 -9.80
CA SER A 771 12.96 -31.68 -10.59
C SER A 771 12.63 -32.27 -11.96
N GLU A 772 11.68 -33.19 -12.03
CA GLU A 772 11.23 -33.80 -13.28
C GLU A 772 10.57 -32.79 -14.21
N ILE A 773 9.77 -31.86 -13.69
CA ILE A 773 9.12 -30.81 -14.49
C ILE A 773 10.14 -29.79 -15.02
N ASP A 774 11.20 -29.49 -14.26
CA ASP A 774 12.28 -28.64 -14.77
C ASP A 774 13.09 -29.33 -15.86
N ALA A 775 13.39 -30.62 -15.68
CA ALA A 775 14.04 -31.43 -16.71
C ALA A 775 13.19 -31.55 -17.97
N LEU A 776 11.86 -31.69 -17.83
CA LEU A 776 10.91 -31.66 -18.95
C LEU A 776 10.99 -30.32 -19.69
N ARG A 777 10.95 -29.19 -18.98
CA ARG A 777 11.07 -27.85 -19.57
C ARG A 777 12.38 -27.68 -20.34
N VAL A 778 13.50 -28.11 -19.75
CA VAL A 778 14.83 -28.05 -20.39
C VAL A 778 14.91 -28.97 -21.61
N ALA A 779 14.35 -30.18 -21.54
CA ALA A 779 14.31 -31.10 -22.66
C ALA A 779 13.47 -30.55 -23.82
N GLU A 780 12.33 -29.94 -23.54
CA GLU A 780 11.49 -29.33 -24.58
C GLU A 780 12.07 -28.03 -25.17
N GLY A 781 13.12 -27.46 -24.55
CA GLY A 781 13.81 -26.28 -25.06
C GLY A 781 12.95 -25.02 -25.06
N GLU A 782 11.91 -24.99 -24.23
CA GLU A 782 10.91 -23.93 -24.19
C GLU A 782 11.31 -22.79 -23.25
N THR A 783 10.98 -21.56 -23.66
CA THR A 783 11.19 -20.36 -22.83
C THR A 783 10.02 -20.08 -21.89
N ARG A 784 8.94 -20.88 -21.97
CA ARG A 784 7.76 -20.77 -21.12
C ARG A 784 8.08 -21.17 -19.68
N THR A 785 7.36 -20.57 -18.74
CA THR A 785 7.31 -21.08 -17.36
C THR A 785 6.50 -22.36 -17.31
N TYR A 786 6.98 -23.38 -16.61
CA TYR A 786 6.26 -24.65 -16.45
C TYR A 786 5.62 -24.69 -15.07
N TYR A 787 4.32 -25.00 -15.02
CA TYR A 787 3.58 -25.19 -13.79
C TYR A 787 2.96 -26.58 -13.75
N GLY A 788 3.56 -27.48 -12.98
CA GLY A 788 3.02 -28.83 -12.78
C GLY A 788 1.80 -28.79 -11.85
N VAL A 789 0.71 -29.42 -12.26
CA VAL A 789 -0.51 -29.52 -11.47
C VAL A 789 -0.62 -30.93 -10.91
N VAL A 790 -0.64 -31.06 -9.59
CA VAL A 790 -0.79 -32.34 -8.89
C VAL A 790 -2.14 -32.42 -8.18
N ARG A 791 -2.54 -33.64 -7.80
CA ARG A 791 -3.71 -33.89 -6.96
C ARG A 791 -3.29 -34.54 -5.66
N ILE A 792 -3.55 -33.90 -4.53
CA ILE A 792 -3.13 -34.42 -3.22
C ILE A 792 -4.16 -35.35 -2.59
N GLY A 793 -3.70 -36.27 -1.75
CA GLY A 793 -4.53 -37.22 -0.99
C GLY A 793 -4.73 -36.86 0.49
N TYR A 794 -4.28 -35.66 0.90
CA TYR A 794 -4.34 -35.14 2.28
C TYR A 794 -5.01 -33.76 2.30
N SER A 795 -5.32 -33.24 3.50
CA SER A 795 -6.10 -32.01 3.67
C SER A 795 -5.30 -30.81 4.21
N SER A 796 -4.04 -31.01 4.61
CA SER A 796 -3.15 -29.95 5.12
C SER A 796 -1.71 -30.39 4.94
N GLY A 797 -0.80 -29.45 4.64
CA GLY A 797 0.59 -29.70 4.30
C GLY A 797 1.04 -28.83 3.12
N ILE A 798 2.07 -29.29 2.42
CA ILE A 798 2.59 -28.65 1.21
C ILE A 798 1.49 -28.52 0.16
N ALA A 799 1.35 -27.31 -0.38
CA ALA A 799 0.38 -26.99 -1.41
C ALA A 799 1.02 -26.77 -2.79
N GLY A 800 2.27 -26.30 -2.80
CA GLY A 800 3.10 -26.10 -3.98
C GLY A 800 4.58 -26.02 -3.60
N LEU A 801 5.42 -26.01 -4.63
CA LEU A 801 6.85 -25.72 -4.56
C LEU A 801 7.29 -24.99 -5.82
N GLY A 802 8.01 -23.90 -5.64
CA GLY A 802 8.63 -23.12 -6.72
C GLY A 802 10.14 -23.01 -6.54
N TYR A 803 10.85 -22.92 -7.67
CA TYR A 803 12.23 -22.46 -7.62
C TYR A 803 12.30 -20.95 -7.51
N ILE A 804 13.33 -20.47 -6.81
CA ILE A 804 13.67 -19.06 -6.78
C ILE A 804 14.43 -18.69 -8.07
N GLY A 805 13.82 -17.84 -8.90
CA GLY A 805 14.44 -17.30 -10.12
C GLY A 805 14.58 -18.28 -11.30
N VAL A 806 13.98 -19.47 -11.22
CA VAL A 806 13.93 -20.45 -12.33
C VAL A 806 12.47 -20.64 -12.73
N PRO A 807 12.13 -20.69 -14.03
CA PRO A 807 10.74 -20.64 -14.50
C PRO A 807 10.05 -22.02 -14.41
N THR A 808 10.09 -22.65 -13.25
CA THR A 808 9.41 -23.91 -12.97
C THR A 808 8.84 -23.91 -11.55
N ALA A 809 7.60 -24.33 -11.42
CA ALA A 809 6.91 -24.55 -10.15
C ALA A 809 5.93 -25.71 -10.27
N ILE A 810 5.45 -26.21 -9.14
CA ILE A 810 4.37 -27.19 -9.06
C ILE A 810 3.40 -26.80 -7.95
N GLY A 811 2.12 -27.14 -8.10
CA GLY A 811 1.12 -26.95 -7.05
C GLY A 811 -0.11 -27.80 -7.25
N TYR A 812 -0.93 -27.90 -6.21
CA TYR A 812 -2.11 -28.76 -6.24
C TYR A 812 -3.26 -28.18 -7.08
N ASP A 813 -4.35 -28.94 -7.20
CA ASP A 813 -5.53 -28.58 -7.97
C ASP A 813 -6.76 -28.20 -7.13
N ASP A 814 -6.59 -27.89 -5.83
CA ASP A 814 -7.68 -27.50 -4.95
C ASP A 814 -8.43 -26.27 -5.50
N VAL A 815 -9.70 -26.45 -5.84
CA VAL A 815 -10.51 -25.42 -6.49
C VAL A 815 -10.70 -24.15 -5.65
N SER A 816 -10.55 -24.25 -4.33
CA SER A 816 -10.70 -23.13 -3.40
C SER A 816 -9.44 -22.29 -3.27
N ASP A 817 -8.26 -22.84 -3.59
CA ASP A 817 -6.98 -22.22 -3.22
C ASP A 817 -5.89 -22.26 -4.30
N ARG A 818 -6.07 -23.05 -5.37
CA ARG A 818 -5.11 -23.20 -6.48
C ARG A 818 -4.63 -21.88 -7.11
N GLY A 819 -5.47 -20.85 -7.10
CA GLY A 819 -5.10 -19.52 -7.63
C GLY A 819 -4.14 -18.76 -6.72
N ARG A 820 -4.29 -18.90 -5.39
CA ARG A 820 -3.38 -18.32 -4.39
C ARG A 820 -2.04 -19.04 -4.41
N VAL A 821 -2.06 -20.38 -4.38
CA VAL A 821 -0.85 -21.19 -4.45
C VAL A 821 -0.05 -20.87 -5.71
N MET A 822 -0.70 -20.86 -6.88
CA MET A 822 -0.01 -20.50 -8.11
C MET A 822 0.62 -19.10 -8.07
N ALA A 823 -0.10 -18.10 -7.56
CA ALA A 823 0.42 -16.74 -7.43
C ALA A 823 1.62 -16.66 -6.49
N HIS A 824 1.62 -17.46 -5.42
CA HIS A 824 2.74 -17.60 -4.49
C HIS A 824 3.96 -18.24 -5.16
N GLU A 825 3.79 -19.43 -5.76
CA GLU A 825 4.92 -20.15 -6.38
C GLU A 825 5.54 -19.40 -7.57
N LEU A 826 4.72 -18.70 -8.35
CA LEU A 826 5.24 -17.85 -9.42
C LEU A 826 6.01 -16.64 -8.88
N GLY A 827 5.66 -16.14 -7.69
CA GLY A 827 6.46 -15.15 -6.97
C GLY A 827 7.90 -15.62 -6.77
N HIS A 828 8.11 -16.87 -6.35
CA HIS A 828 9.44 -17.47 -6.27
C HIS A 828 10.12 -17.53 -7.63
N ASN A 829 9.42 -17.95 -8.69
CA ASN A 829 10.01 -17.96 -10.06
C ASN A 829 10.48 -16.57 -10.52
N TRP A 830 9.94 -15.50 -9.93
CA TRP A 830 10.38 -14.11 -10.13
C TRP A 830 11.35 -13.58 -9.07
N GLY A 831 11.98 -14.48 -8.31
CA GLY A 831 13.07 -14.18 -7.38
C GLY A 831 12.61 -13.69 -6.01
N ARG A 832 11.33 -13.84 -5.66
CA ARG A 832 10.83 -13.42 -4.34
C ARG A 832 11.10 -14.49 -3.28
N LEU A 833 11.44 -14.04 -2.08
CA LEU A 833 11.47 -14.82 -0.84
C LEU A 833 10.15 -14.58 -0.07
N HIS A 834 9.96 -15.25 1.06
CA HIS A 834 8.70 -15.14 1.80
C HIS A 834 8.56 -13.82 2.57
N ALA A 835 7.35 -13.28 2.59
CA ALA A 835 7.01 -12.18 3.49
C ALA A 835 6.83 -12.71 4.94
N PRO A 836 7.14 -11.93 5.99
CA PRO A 836 7.11 -12.40 7.38
C PRO A 836 5.69 -12.51 7.98
N CYS A 837 4.78 -13.25 7.33
CA CYS A 837 3.42 -13.54 7.81
C CYS A 837 3.11 -15.03 7.78
N GLY A 838 2.63 -15.58 8.91
CA GLY A 838 2.22 -16.99 8.99
C GLY A 838 3.37 -17.99 9.21
N PHE A 839 4.48 -17.52 9.75
CA PHE A 839 5.69 -18.32 10.08
C PHE A 839 6.31 -19.12 8.92
N PRO A 840 6.46 -18.55 7.70
CA PRO A 840 7.15 -19.24 6.62
C PRO A 840 8.65 -19.39 6.93
N GLY A 841 9.29 -20.42 6.37
CA GLY A 841 10.75 -20.50 6.31
C GLY A 841 11.31 -19.49 5.30
N GLY A 842 12.62 -19.25 5.24
CA GLY A 842 13.21 -18.44 4.15
C GLY A 842 12.64 -17.03 3.98
N VAL A 843 12.30 -16.37 5.09
CA VAL A 843 11.79 -14.99 5.12
C VAL A 843 12.77 -14.05 4.43
N ASP A 844 12.25 -13.16 3.59
CA ASP A 844 12.98 -12.05 2.98
C ASP A 844 13.44 -11.07 4.06
N PRO A 845 14.75 -10.97 4.35
CA PRO A 845 15.26 -10.07 5.37
C PRO A 845 15.09 -8.59 4.99
N ASP A 846 14.90 -8.28 3.71
CA ASP A 846 14.74 -6.93 3.19
C ASP A 846 13.27 -6.52 3.07
N TYR A 847 12.32 -7.39 3.47
CA TYR A 847 10.90 -7.08 3.40
C TYR A 847 10.55 -5.89 4.32
N PRO A 848 10.04 -4.77 3.78
CA PRO A 848 9.99 -3.52 4.53
C PRO A 848 8.80 -3.42 5.48
N HIS A 849 7.73 -4.19 5.25
CA HIS A 849 6.47 -4.01 6.00
C HIS A 849 6.36 -4.99 7.16
N PRO A 850 6.26 -4.49 8.41
CA PRO A 850 6.10 -5.33 9.59
C PRO A 850 4.92 -6.31 9.47
N GLY A 851 5.13 -7.53 9.99
CA GLY A 851 4.12 -8.60 9.94
C GLY A 851 3.82 -9.14 8.55
N GLY A 852 4.60 -8.78 7.52
CA GLY A 852 4.42 -9.26 6.15
C GLY A 852 3.16 -8.68 5.50
N THR A 853 2.82 -7.44 5.83
CA THR A 853 1.66 -6.72 5.26
C THR A 853 2.00 -6.04 3.93
N ILE A 854 1.00 -5.53 3.21
CA ILE A 854 1.20 -4.93 1.89
C ILE A 854 1.72 -3.48 1.91
N GLY A 855 1.61 -2.79 3.06
CA GLY A 855 2.18 -1.46 3.31
C GLY A 855 1.52 -0.29 2.57
N ALA A 856 0.84 -0.56 1.46
CA ALA A 856 0.16 0.41 0.61
C ALA A 856 -1.25 -0.09 0.23
N TYR A 857 -2.12 0.80 -0.24
CA TYR A 857 -3.46 0.39 -0.65
C TYR A 857 -3.43 -0.42 -1.95
N GLY A 858 -3.98 -1.63 -1.89
CA GLY A 858 -4.32 -2.42 -3.05
C GLY A 858 -5.75 -2.17 -3.53
N VAL A 859 -6.01 -2.47 -4.81
CA VAL A 859 -7.36 -2.52 -5.38
C VAL A 859 -7.50 -3.75 -6.25
N ASP A 860 -8.47 -4.60 -5.89
CA ASP A 860 -8.95 -5.64 -6.78
C ASP A 860 -9.95 -5.02 -7.76
N MET A 861 -9.46 -4.61 -8.93
CA MET A 861 -10.27 -3.93 -9.94
C MET A 861 -11.40 -4.79 -10.52
N ARG A 862 -11.32 -6.12 -10.38
CA ARG A 862 -12.36 -7.01 -10.89
C ARG A 862 -13.60 -6.96 -10.01
N ASP A 863 -13.36 -7.09 -8.70
CA ASP A 863 -14.41 -7.18 -7.70
C ASP A 863 -14.68 -5.80 -7.04
N GLU A 864 -13.91 -4.78 -7.41
CA GLU A 864 -13.90 -3.41 -6.88
C GLU A 864 -13.74 -3.38 -5.35
N VAL A 865 -12.78 -4.15 -4.85
CA VAL A 865 -12.50 -4.28 -3.42
C VAL A 865 -11.16 -3.64 -3.08
N LEU A 866 -11.15 -2.73 -2.10
CA LEU A 866 -9.91 -2.20 -1.54
C LEU A 866 -9.23 -3.23 -0.66
N LYS A 867 -7.89 -3.21 -0.72
CA LYS A 867 -7.02 -4.00 0.15
C LYS A 867 -6.26 -3.00 1.03
N PRO A 868 -6.59 -2.89 2.33
CA PRO A 868 -5.92 -1.94 3.20
C PRO A 868 -4.43 -2.29 3.35
N PRO A 869 -3.56 -1.32 3.71
CA PRO A 869 -2.13 -1.54 3.95
C PRO A 869 -1.81 -2.71 4.90
N SER A 870 -2.71 -3.02 5.82
CA SER A 870 -2.59 -4.14 6.77
C SER A 870 -2.91 -5.52 6.18
N THR A 871 -3.31 -5.61 4.91
CA THR A 871 -3.56 -6.89 4.24
C THR A 871 -2.26 -7.68 4.18
N PRO A 872 -2.25 -9.00 4.42
CA PRO A 872 -1.05 -9.81 4.26
C PRO A 872 -0.55 -9.86 2.81
N ASP A 873 0.76 -9.96 2.61
CA ASP A 873 1.36 -10.11 1.28
C ASP A 873 1.22 -11.54 0.74
N ILE A 874 1.11 -11.66 -0.59
CA ILE A 874 0.97 -12.92 -1.32
C ILE A 874 2.13 -13.89 -1.09
N MET A 875 3.31 -13.40 -0.73
CA MET A 875 4.47 -14.21 -0.37
C MET A 875 4.49 -14.65 1.10
N GLY A 876 3.45 -14.35 1.87
CA GLY A 876 3.22 -14.91 3.21
C GLY A 876 2.26 -16.10 3.20
N TYR A 877 2.04 -16.70 4.37
CA TYR A 877 1.10 -17.83 4.56
C TYR A 877 -0.20 -17.42 5.26
N CYS A 878 -0.37 -16.14 5.52
CA CYS A 878 -1.60 -15.61 6.10
C CYS A 878 -2.77 -15.67 5.09
N GLY A 879 -3.99 -15.74 5.62
CA GLY A 879 -5.21 -15.83 4.82
C GLY A 879 -5.53 -14.53 4.06
N ASP A 880 -6.27 -14.66 2.97
CA ASP A 880 -6.76 -13.58 2.10
C ASP A 880 -5.69 -12.55 1.66
N PRO A 881 -4.53 -12.99 1.14
CA PRO A 881 -3.43 -12.07 0.85
C PRO A 881 -3.68 -11.19 -0.38
N TRP A 882 -2.91 -10.10 -0.47
CA TRP A 882 -2.75 -9.26 -1.66
C TRP A 882 -1.28 -9.00 -1.96
N ILE A 883 -0.95 -8.35 -3.07
CA ILE A 883 0.45 -8.00 -3.37
C ILE A 883 0.84 -6.67 -2.73
N SER A 884 2.01 -6.61 -2.09
CA SER A 884 2.63 -5.36 -1.64
C SER A 884 3.22 -4.56 -2.79
N ASP A 885 3.38 -3.26 -2.56
CA ASP A 885 4.20 -2.38 -3.40
C ASP A 885 5.62 -2.96 -3.59
N TYR A 886 6.26 -3.41 -2.51
CA TYR A 886 7.60 -4.00 -2.53
C TYR A 886 7.66 -5.27 -3.40
N THR A 887 6.78 -6.24 -3.18
CA THR A 887 6.75 -7.46 -4.00
C THR A 887 6.43 -7.12 -5.47
N TYR A 888 5.50 -6.19 -5.72
CA TYR A 888 5.15 -5.73 -7.06
C TYR A 888 6.36 -5.14 -7.79
N GLU A 889 7.08 -4.21 -7.16
CA GLU A 889 8.24 -3.54 -7.73
C GLU A 889 9.41 -4.49 -7.97
N GLN A 890 9.68 -5.40 -7.04
CA GLN A 890 10.74 -6.38 -7.18
C GLN A 890 10.45 -7.35 -8.35
N VAL A 891 9.19 -7.79 -8.49
CA VAL A 891 8.79 -8.62 -9.66
C VAL A 891 8.83 -7.81 -10.96
N LEU A 892 8.45 -6.53 -10.93
CA LEU A 892 8.53 -5.65 -12.08
C LEU A 892 9.99 -5.48 -12.54
N ALA A 893 10.91 -5.25 -11.61
CA ALA A 893 12.33 -5.15 -11.86
C ALA A 893 12.90 -6.46 -12.42
N TYR A 894 12.59 -7.60 -11.79
CA TYR A 894 12.99 -8.92 -12.26
C TYR A 894 12.54 -9.17 -13.70
N ARG A 895 11.25 -8.94 -13.99
CA ARG A 895 10.71 -9.22 -15.33
C ARG A 895 11.23 -8.28 -16.40
N THR A 896 11.55 -7.05 -16.03
CA THR A 896 12.19 -6.09 -16.93
C THR A 896 13.64 -6.50 -17.25
N SER A 897 14.40 -7.01 -16.26
CA SER A 897 15.79 -7.44 -16.48
C SER A 897 15.91 -8.75 -17.25
N GLN A 898 14.99 -9.71 -17.06
CA GLN A 898 14.97 -10.99 -17.77
C GLN A 898 14.72 -10.86 -19.27
N ALA A 899 14.10 -9.77 -19.73
CA ALA A 899 13.87 -9.51 -21.16
C ALA A 899 15.17 -9.58 -21.98
N ALA A 900 16.27 -9.04 -21.45
CA ALA A 900 17.57 -9.05 -22.09
C ALA A 900 18.20 -10.46 -22.11
N LEU A 901 18.01 -11.24 -21.04
CA LEU A 901 18.55 -12.60 -20.93
C LEU A 901 17.83 -13.58 -21.87
N VAL A 902 16.50 -13.48 -21.98
CA VAL A 902 15.72 -14.29 -22.93
C VAL A 902 16.08 -13.92 -24.38
N ALA A 903 16.32 -12.64 -24.67
CA ALA A 903 16.78 -12.21 -25.99
C ALA A 903 18.20 -12.70 -26.34
N ALA A 904 19.06 -12.92 -25.32
CA ALA A 904 20.41 -13.44 -25.48
C ALA A 904 20.50 -14.98 -25.52
N ALA A 905 19.44 -15.70 -25.13
CA ALA A 905 19.41 -17.16 -25.12
C ALA A 905 19.47 -17.73 -26.56
N SER A 906 20.17 -18.85 -26.75
CA SER A 906 20.26 -19.51 -28.05
C SER A 906 18.88 -19.93 -28.54
N THR A 907 18.44 -19.35 -29.66
CA THR A 907 17.15 -19.70 -30.29
C THR A 907 17.25 -20.94 -31.18
N ARG A 908 18.46 -21.45 -31.43
CA ARG A 908 18.70 -22.59 -32.31
C ARG A 908 18.69 -23.91 -31.54
N GLU A 909 17.88 -24.84 -32.01
CA GLU A 909 17.92 -26.24 -31.58
C GLU A 909 19.16 -26.94 -32.11
N GLN A 910 19.82 -27.71 -31.25
CA GLN A 910 20.97 -28.52 -31.60
C GLN A 910 21.07 -29.74 -30.69
N ARG A 911 21.96 -30.67 -31.05
CA ARG A 911 22.22 -31.87 -30.27
C ARG A 911 22.82 -31.47 -28.92
N CYS A 912 22.14 -31.85 -27.85
CA CYS A 912 22.52 -31.57 -26.48
C CYS A 912 22.44 -32.84 -25.63
N LEU A 913 23.27 -32.91 -24.61
CA LEU A 913 23.12 -33.84 -23.50
C LEU A 913 22.37 -33.13 -22.37
N VAL A 914 21.23 -33.67 -21.97
CA VAL A 914 20.51 -33.20 -20.78
C VAL A 914 21.12 -33.84 -19.55
N VAL A 915 21.71 -33.02 -18.70
CA VAL A 915 22.25 -33.40 -17.39
C VAL A 915 21.42 -32.72 -16.32
N TRP A 916 20.93 -33.49 -15.35
CA TRP A 916 19.99 -32.99 -14.36
C TRP A 916 20.09 -33.79 -13.06
N GLY A 917 19.58 -33.22 -11.99
CA GLY A 917 19.53 -33.89 -10.70
C GLY A 917 19.34 -32.94 -9.54
N ARG A 918 19.75 -33.39 -8.36
CA ARG A 918 19.46 -32.73 -7.08
C ARG A 918 20.67 -32.69 -6.17
N ILE A 919 20.60 -31.82 -5.17
CA ILE A 919 21.64 -31.61 -4.18
C ILE A 919 20.99 -31.83 -2.83
N VAL A 920 21.41 -32.89 -2.13
CA VAL A 920 20.83 -33.31 -0.86
C VAL A 920 21.92 -33.26 0.19
N ASP A 921 21.71 -32.47 1.25
CA ASP A 921 22.67 -32.27 2.33
C ASP A 921 24.08 -31.89 1.79
N GLY A 922 24.11 -31.00 0.79
CA GLY A 922 25.34 -30.52 0.14
C GLY A 922 26.00 -31.51 -0.82
N ARG A 923 25.37 -32.66 -1.14
CA ARG A 923 25.90 -33.66 -2.07
C ARG A 923 25.09 -33.70 -3.36
N PRO A 924 25.71 -33.50 -4.54
CA PRO A 924 25.02 -33.64 -5.81
C PRO A 924 24.72 -35.12 -6.09
N VAL A 925 23.52 -35.37 -6.60
CA VAL A 925 23.00 -36.64 -7.10
C VAL A 925 22.62 -36.40 -8.55
N LEU A 926 23.31 -37.08 -9.45
CA LEU A 926 23.07 -37.02 -10.89
C LEU A 926 21.99 -38.03 -11.27
N GLU A 927 20.94 -37.56 -11.92
CA GLU A 927 19.92 -38.42 -12.51
C GLU A 927 20.37 -38.88 -13.92
N PRO A 928 19.79 -39.94 -14.49
CA PRO A 928 20.21 -40.45 -15.79
C PRO A 928 20.19 -39.36 -16.87
N ALA A 929 21.37 -39.06 -17.42
CA ALA A 929 21.52 -38.12 -18.52
C ALA A 929 21.12 -38.77 -19.86
N PHE A 930 20.63 -37.96 -20.79
CA PHE A 930 20.17 -38.43 -22.10
C PHE A 930 20.42 -37.38 -23.18
N GLU A 931 20.62 -37.85 -24.40
CA GLU A 931 20.82 -36.98 -25.57
C GLU A 931 19.50 -36.67 -26.26
N LEU A 932 19.33 -35.42 -26.70
CA LEU A 932 18.27 -35.03 -27.62
C LEU A 932 18.64 -33.78 -28.41
N VAL A 933 17.80 -33.43 -29.40
CA VAL A 933 17.88 -32.15 -30.09
C VAL A 933 16.98 -31.17 -29.35
N THR A 934 17.59 -30.14 -28.74
CA THR A 934 16.88 -29.10 -27.98
C THR A 934 17.67 -27.80 -27.97
N ARG A 935 17.15 -26.77 -27.34
CA ARG A 935 17.86 -25.50 -27.16
C ARG A 935 18.84 -25.60 -26.00
N PRO A 936 20.08 -25.14 -26.18
CA PRO A 936 21.07 -25.12 -25.10
C PRO A 936 20.57 -24.35 -23.88
N SER A 937 20.77 -24.93 -22.70
CA SER A 937 20.45 -24.32 -21.41
C SER A 937 21.60 -24.63 -20.46
N LEU A 938 22.52 -23.68 -20.31
CA LEU A 938 23.71 -23.82 -19.48
C LEU A 938 23.47 -23.25 -18.07
N PRO A 939 24.34 -23.55 -17.08
CA PRO A 939 24.23 -22.95 -15.75
C PRO A 939 24.17 -21.43 -15.78
N ARG A 940 23.25 -20.85 -15.00
CA ARG A 940 23.05 -19.39 -14.91
C ARG A 940 24.15 -18.67 -14.15
N ALA A 941 24.76 -19.35 -13.19
CA ALA A 941 25.86 -18.88 -12.37
C ALA A 941 26.78 -20.06 -12.04
N PRO A 942 28.11 -19.82 -11.92
CA PRO A 942 29.02 -20.80 -11.34
C PRO A 942 28.63 -21.08 -9.88
N GLY A 943 29.21 -22.12 -9.31
CA GLY A 943 28.99 -22.45 -7.90
C GLY A 943 29.82 -23.64 -7.45
N PRO A 944 29.61 -24.14 -6.22
CA PRO A 944 30.48 -25.12 -5.58
C PRO A 944 30.35 -26.54 -6.17
N TYR A 945 29.41 -26.77 -7.08
CA TYR A 945 29.20 -28.05 -7.74
C TYR A 945 29.71 -27.99 -9.17
N ALA A 946 30.11 -29.13 -9.72
CA ALA A 946 30.51 -29.25 -11.11
C ALA A 946 29.90 -30.52 -11.73
N VAL A 947 29.60 -30.45 -13.02
CA VAL A 947 29.31 -31.62 -13.85
C VAL A 947 30.38 -31.74 -14.90
N GLU A 948 31.03 -32.90 -14.93
CA GLU A 948 32.14 -33.20 -15.83
C GLU A 948 31.75 -34.34 -16.77
N ALA A 949 32.04 -34.18 -18.06
CA ALA A 949 31.97 -35.26 -19.03
C ALA A 949 33.38 -35.62 -19.51
N THR A 950 33.70 -36.91 -19.50
CA THR A 950 35.01 -37.45 -19.92
C THR A 950 34.85 -38.50 -21.03
N ALA A 951 35.79 -38.52 -21.95
CA ALA A 951 35.91 -39.53 -22.99
C ALA A 951 36.64 -40.79 -22.52
N ALA A 952 36.56 -41.87 -23.31
CA ALA A 952 37.19 -43.16 -22.99
C ALA A 952 38.73 -43.09 -22.89
N ASP A 953 39.35 -42.11 -23.56
CA ASP A 953 40.79 -41.83 -23.47
C ASP A 953 41.19 -40.97 -22.26
N GLY A 954 40.22 -40.60 -21.40
CA GLY A 954 40.41 -39.76 -20.23
C GLY A 954 40.40 -38.26 -20.50
N SER A 955 40.23 -37.81 -21.75
CA SER A 955 40.10 -36.39 -22.05
C SER A 955 38.75 -35.83 -21.60
N GLN A 956 38.76 -34.59 -21.10
CA GLN A 956 37.56 -33.88 -20.67
C GLN A 956 36.83 -33.31 -21.90
N LEU A 957 35.54 -33.61 -22.03
CA LEU A 957 34.66 -33.11 -23.09
C LEU A 957 34.02 -31.78 -22.68
N PHE A 958 33.57 -31.66 -21.43
CA PHE A 958 33.18 -30.40 -20.81
C PHE A 958 33.31 -30.48 -19.28
N ASN A 959 33.38 -29.32 -18.64
CA ASN A 959 33.30 -29.15 -17.20
C ASN A 959 32.53 -27.87 -16.89
N LEU A 960 31.39 -28.00 -16.22
CA LEU A 960 30.50 -26.89 -15.93
C LEU A 960 30.29 -26.78 -14.42
N SER A 961 30.75 -25.66 -13.83
CA SER A 961 30.45 -25.33 -12.44
C SER A 961 29.05 -24.71 -12.30
N PHE A 962 28.35 -25.00 -11.21
CA PHE A 962 27.00 -24.50 -10.94
C PHE A 962 26.66 -24.43 -9.44
N ALA A 963 25.71 -23.57 -9.07
CA ALA A 963 25.23 -23.42 -7.69
C ALA A 963 23.96 -24.22 -7.36
N GLY A 964 23.22 -24.68 -8.38
CA GLY A 964 21.91 -25.30 -8.24
C GLY A 964 20.79 -24.29 -7.96
N ALA A 965 19.62 -24.53 -8.52
CA ALA A 965 18.41 -23.76 -8.29
C ALA A 965 17.87 -24.01 -6.88
N VAL A 966 17.61 -22.93 -6.14
CA VAL A 966 17.06 -23.00 -4.76
C VAL A 966 15.56 -23.26 -4.82
N VAL A 967 15.08 -24.21 -4.01
CA VAL A 967 13.64 -24.46 -3.82
C VAL A 967 13.16 -23.66 -2.60
N ALA A 968 12.14 -22.82 -2.77
CA ALA A 968 11.73 -21.85 -1.74
C ALA A 968 11.27 -22.49 -0.42
N ASP A 969 10.38 -23.50 -0.49
CA ASP A 969 9.87 -24.24 0.67
C ASP A 969 10.55 -25.61 0.87
N GLY A 970 11.70 -25.80 0.23
CA GLY A 970 12.44 -27.05 0.33
C GLY A 970 12.98 -27.28 1.74
N ARG A 971 12.88 -28.52 2.24
CA ARG A 971 13.63 -28.94 3.42
C ARG A 971 15.14 -28.84 3.14
N ARG A 972 15.94 -28.31 4.08
CA ARG A 972 17.42 -28.47 4.15
C ARG A 972 18.23 -27.87 2.99
N ASP A 973 18.01 -26.60 2.64
CA ASP A 973 18.74 -25.93 1.55
C ASP A 973 18.67 -26.71 0.21
N ALA A 974 17.55 -27.39 -0.04
CA ALA A 974 17.35 -28.25 -1.20
C ALA A 974 17.60 -27.46 -2.49
N ARG A 975 18.52 -27.98 -3.30
CA ARG A 975 18.87 -27.41 -4.61
C ARG A 975 18.74 -28.46 -5.69
N GLN A 976 18.37 -28.04 -6.90
CA GLN A 976 18.24 -28.93 -8.05
C GLN A 976 18.84 -28.29 -9.29
N PHE A 977 19.09 -29.06 -10.34
CA PHE A 977 19.68 -28.55 -11.57
C PHE A 977 19.19 -29.33 -12.78
N ALA A 978 19.07 -28.64 -13.91
CA ALA A 978 18.84 -29.22 -15.22
C ALA A 978 19.49 -28.35 -16.29
N PHE A 979 20.36 -28.94 -17.10
CA PHE A 979 21.09 -28.27 -18.18
C PHE A 979 20.97 -29.06 -19.47
N ALA A 980 20.85 -28.37 -20.59
CA ALA A 980 21.01 -28.93 -21.93
C ALA A 980 22.36 -28.46 -22.48
N VAL A 981 23.37 -29.33 -22.39
CA VAL A 981 24.76 -29.02 -22.75
C VAL A 981 25.00 -29.38 -24.22
N PRO A 982 25.38 -28.42 -25.08
CA PRO A 982 25.69 -28.72 -26.47
C PRO A 982 26.84 -29.72 -26.59
N LEU A 983 26.65 -30.75 -27.40
CA LEU A 983 27.69 -31.71 -27.76
C LEU A 983 27.70 -31.88 -29.28
N ASP A 984 28.84 -31.59 -29.90
CA ASP A 984 29.03 -31.90 -31.31
C ASP A 984 29.13 -33.42 -31.53
N GLU A 985 28.98 -33.87 -32.79
CA GLU A 985 28.98 -35.31 -33.12
C GLU A 985 30.27 -36.03 -32.69
N ARG A 986 31.41 -35.34 -32.70
CA ARG A 986 32.69 -35.94 -32.34
C ARG A 986 32.80 -36.13 -30.83
N ALA A 987 32.34 -35.15 -30.05
CA ALA A 987 32.34 -35.21 -28.60
C ALA A 987 31.30 -36.22 -28.10
N ALA A 988 30.10 -36.23 -28.68
CA ALA A 988 29.05 -37.21 -28.37
C ALA A 988 29.52 -38.66 -28.60
N ALA A 989 30.19 -38.93 -29.75
CA ALA A 989 30.72 -40.26 -30.05
C ALA A 989 31.85 -40.72 -29.12
N ARG A 990 32.47 -39.79 -28.37
CA ARG A 990 33.57 -40.06 -27.46
C ARG A 990 33.13 -40.12 -25.99
N LEU A 991 31.91 -39.69 -25.67
CA LEU A 991 31.39 -39.62 -24.30
C LEU A 991 31.37 -41.01 -23.65
N GLU A 992 32.12 -41.16 -22.56
CA GLU A 992 32.22 -42.42 -21.81
C GLU A 992 31.57 -42.29 -20.42
N ARG A 993 31.81 -41.17 -19.73
CA ARG A 993 31.39 -40.99 -18.33
C ARG A 993 31.00 -39.55 -18.04
N ILE A 994 29.98 -39.39 -17.19
CA ILE A 994 29.56 -38.12 -16.58
C ILE A 994 29.70 -38.27 -15.07
N THR A 995 30.26 -37.26 -14.40
CA THR A 995 30.46 -37.24 -12.94
C THR A 995 30.03 -35.93 -12.31
#